data_AF-A0AA35M363-F1
#
_entry.id   AF-A0AA35M363-F1
#
_cell.length_a   1.000
_cell.length_b   1.000
_cell.length_c   1.000
_cell.angle_alpha   90.00
_cell.angle_beta   90.00
_cell.angle_gamma   90.00
#
_symmetry.space_group_name_H-M   'P 1'
#
loop_
_entity.id
_entity.type
_entity.pdbx_description
1 polymer ?
#
loop_
_entity_poly.entity_id
_entity_poly.type
_entity_poly.pdbx_seq_one_letter_code
_entity_poly.pdbx_strand_id
1 'polypeptide(L)'
;MDDGTANLNGTEADPSLILFSDTRREHAKQFLEALKSCENEPTRQMLCQEKRDELLAQEHDLKVEFAFYKSVFVRWIQYGVTEHGPEWREFTTAASKGADDQTRCAKELKKAASYWGEDIVQHYIEGRGANFAIQLALVAKAHQDFEAQALPRLQQLIRRRIQLGKRKYKDALERTDLLDTRLWVSDASYVKSNDHEKKELPFSILESNELPNGYVFDLHRLIVPGQPAVELPKALATADLRPLSENCLSNEGTVSGSARPDAGSYDTILCSDQWNASKGDSAPEHNQPSSIMDGTKIADGVPTGQSEGPVQPGISRVGVTISNNNDSPDASSAPTNLPSNGQVMQSAVHFPTCVTDPAPQVPNERTVQTVESRRSNRIAAGKQAVYESAQTTLRRTSRTTKTKTPNSESRNNQPKGNEPNSDTHQLAGELDKCSSLDEVPVAPDKRRATSVPLDFGKTHKRFRDQTVIGPRGFRPDALPQCDSVSDQVYLAQAVSEVSERANDASGSRGARTAACLLPILKNCKHPNTDESCGALDLHLMSGIRAKKFLDSNTPDVPLITEGQQVFEWDNREKAIAEFLEWIGDDDKTVSVQIPSLKADSCSCEPRDLGQVRSRFLSSNNEHDPWNVLDCSCPVPSTLPSFLTGRNCQLLGRIRDQVLNGHSAERAQVSRDDWSEWKEVEHWALLSKGGHCTAPHMDSHGLATWITVQQGCFGFVWMSRPTRDQRREWMKDIEHYDDDQRWRYWILKPGQTVFFPSGTIHGVFRLRGEQTLALGRHILQWSGINQWADVFHEQVRYPNSTNEDMELPSRWFSATERLVQNRLGQSTRD
;
A
#
# COMPACT_ATOMS: atom_id res chain seq x y z
N MET A 1 -15.80 -25.68 5.37
CA MET A 1 -15.88 -24.52 6.27
C MET A 1 -14.75 -24.72 7.25
N ASP A 2 -13.63 -24.03 7.06
CA ASP A 2 -12.49 -24.17 7.98
C ASP A 2 -12.74 -23.40 9.27
N ASP A 3 -12.57 -24.07 10.39
CA ASP A 3 -12.60 -23.43 11.70
C ASP A 3 -11.26 -22.72 11.94
N GLY A 4 -11.10 -21.57 11.29
CA GLY A 4 -9.98 -20.65 11.51
C GLY A 4 -10.07 -20.01 12.89
N THR A 5 -9.92 -20.79 13.95
CA THR A 5 -9.96 -20.32 15.34
C THR A 5 -8.92 -19.21 15.51
N ALA A 6 -9.37 -18.01 15.92
CA ALA A 6 -8.42 -17.00 16.39
C ALA A 6 -7.67 -17.58 17.59
N ASN A 7 -6.34 -17.48 17.62
CA ASN A 7 -5.51 -18.16 18.62
C ASN A 7 -5.52 -17.45 19.98
N LEU A 8 -6.70 -17.36 20.59
CA LEU A 8 -6.97 -16.82 21.94
C LEU A 8 -6.42 -17.71 23.08
N ASN A 9 -5.69 -18.77 22.71
CA ASN A 9 -4.96 -19.71 23.55
C ASN A 9 -3.45 -19.68 23.24
N GLY A 10 -2.97 -18.68 22.46
CA GLY A 10 -1.55 -18.53 22.13
C GLY A 10 -0.70 -18.34 23.40
N THR A 11 0.24 -19.26 23.62
CA THR A 11 1.12 -19.27 24.79
C THR A 11 2.39 -18.42 24.62
N GLU A 12 2.60 -17.83 23.44
CA GLU A 12 3.58 -16.75 23.25
C GLU A 12 2.87 -15.39 23.36
N ALA A 13 3.47 -14.46 24.10
CA ALA A 13 2.89 -13.15 24.36
C ALA A 13 2.94 -12.24 23.12
N ASP A 14 1.85 -12.25 22.34
CA ASP A 14 1.55 -11.19 21.37
C ASP A 14 1.54 -9.82 22.09
N PRO A 15 2.38 -8.84 21.67
CA PRO A 15 2.41 -7.51 22.28
C PRO A 15 1.08 -6.75 22.28
N SER A 16 0.10 -7.17 21.46
CA SER A 16 -1.27 -6.65 21.50
C SER A 16 -1.96 -6.92 22.85
N LEU A 17 -1.59 -8.02 23.53
CA LEU A 17 -2.18 -8.53 24.77
C LEU A 17 -1.80 -7.73 26.01
N ILE A 18 -0.64 -7.06 26.03
CA ILE A 18 -0.16 -6.25 27.17
C ILE A 18 -1.17 -5.12 27.49
N LEU A 19 -1.89 -4.64 26.48
CA LEU A 19 -2.91 -3.58 26.62
C LEU A 19 -4.30 -4.10 27.06
N PHE A 20 -4.45 -5.41 27.28
CA PHE A 20 -5.71 -6.05 27.70
C PHE A 20 -5.53 -6.83 29.00
N SER A 21 -6.18 -6.39 30.07
CA SER A 21 -6.26 -7.19 31.29
C SER A 21 -7.13 -8.43 31.11
N ASP A 22 -6.92 -9.42 31.97
CA ASP A 22 -7.65 -10.69 31.92
C ASP A 22 -9.16 -10.51 31.95
N THR A 23 -9.66 -9.57 32.76
CA THR A 23 -11.09 -9.20 32.79
C THR A 23 -11.61 -8.79 31.40
N ARG A 24 -10.85 -7.99 30.64
CA ARG A 24 -11.24 -7.57 29.28
C ARG A 24 -11.07 -8.69 28.26
N ARG A 25 -9.99 -9.49 28.37
CA ARG A 25 -9.79 -10.69 27.53
C ARG A 25 -10.94 -11.68 27.71
N GLU A 26 -11.43 -11.83 28.94
CA GLU A 26 -12.53 -12.71 29.28
C GLU A 26 -13.89 -12.15 28.84
N HIS A 27 -14.17 -10.85 29.04
CA HIS A 27 -15.37 -10.21 28.46
C HIS A 27 -15.42 -10.35 26.92
N ALA A 28 -14.27 -10.23 26.26
CA ALA A 28 -14.14 -10.44 24.82
C ALA A 28 -14.39 -11.91 24.40
N LYS A 29 -13.87 -12.88 25.16
CA LYS A 29 -14.15 -14.32 24.96
C LYS A 29 -15.63 -14.62 25.14
N GLN A 30 -16.26 -14.13 26.21
CA GLN A 30 -17.69 -14.29 26.47
C GLN A 30 -18.55 -13.69 25.36
N PHE A 31 -18.20 -12.50 24.85
CA PHE A 31 -18.88 -11.89 23.71
C PHE A 31 -18.72 -12.71 22.41
N LEU A 32 -17.55 -13.28 22.15
CA LEU A 32 -17.32 -14.17 21.02
C LEU A 32 -18.14 -15.48 21.10
N GLU A 33 -18.23 -16.11 22.28
CA GLU A 33 -19.10 -17.28 22.47
C GLU A 33 -20.59 -16.91 22.39
N ALA A 34 -20.99 -15.72 22.83
CA ALA A 34 -22.36 -15.21 22.62
C ALA A 34 -22.68 -15.06 21.13
N LEU A 35 -21.78 -14.50 20.32
CA LEU A 35 -21.96 -14.42 18.86
C LEU A 35 -22.01 -15.80 18.18
N LYS A 36 -21.15 -16.73 18.59
CA LYS A 36 -21.17 -18.13 18.09
C LYS A 36 -22.48 -18.85 18.42
N SER A 37 -23.04 -18.65 19.62
CA SER A 37 -24.27 -19.32 20.06
C SER A 37 -25.55 -18.80 19.39
N CYS A 38 -25.49 -17.68 18.66
CA CYS A 38 -26.64 -17.13 17.95
C CYS A 38 -26.99 -17.94 16.69
N GLU A 39 -28.15 -18.59 16.70
CA GLU A 39 -28.69 -19.38 15.58
C GLU A 39 -29.00 -18.55 14.32
N ASN A 40 -29.30 -17.25 14.46
CA ASN A 40 -29.78 -16.39 13.37
C ASN A 40 -29.04 -15.04 13.31
N GLU A 41 -28.95 -14.48 12.09
CA GLU A 41 -28.21 -13.25 11.82
C GLU A 41 -28.82 -11.98 12.46
N PRO A 42 -30.15 -11.77 12.51
CA PRO A 42 -30.74 -10.66 13.26
C PRO A 42 -30.33 -10.60 14.75
N THR A 43 -30.25 -11.74 15.44
CA THR A 43 -29.79 -11.77 16.85
C THR A 43 -28.31 -11.41 16.96
N ARG A 44 -27.44 -11.88 16.04
CA ARG A 44 -26.02 -11.46 16.00
C ARG A 44 -25.88 -9.96 15.76
N GLN A 45 -26.64 -9.42 14.81
CA GLN A 45 -26.64 -7.99 14.49
C GLN A 45 -27.07 -7.15 15.70
N MET A 46 -28.08 -7.61 16.45
CA MET A 46 -28.53 -6.97 17.69
C MET A 46 -27.43 -6.97 18.77
N LEU A 47 -26.78 -8.12 19.04
CA LEU A 47 -25.68 -8.19 20.00
C LEU A 47 -24.47 -7.31 19.60
N CYS A 48 -24.16 -7.24 18.31
CA CYS A 48 -23.11 -6.36 17.80
C CYS A 48 -23.45 -4.87 17.97
N GLN A 49 -24.73 -4.49 17.82
CA GLN A 49 -25.20 -3.12 18.08
C GLN A 49 -25.19 -2.80 19.58
N GLU A 50 -25.70 -3.70 20.42
CA GLU A 50 -25.70 -3.57 21.87
C GLU A 50 -24.28 -3.43 22.41
N LYS A 51 -23.33 -4.28 21.98
CA LYS A 51 -21.93 -4.19 22.41
C LYS A 51 -21.20 -2.96 21.87
N ARG A 52 -21.51 -2.52 20.65
CA ARG A 52 -21.03 -1.24 20.10
C ARG A 52 -21.49 -0.06 20.98
N ASP A 53 -22.75 -0.06 21.39
CA ASP A 53 -23.34 1.05 22.15
C ASP A 53 -22.90 1.02 23.63
N GLU A 54 -22.72 -0.17 24.21
CA GLU A 54 -22.08 -0.37 25.51
C GLU A 54 -20.65 0.18 25.52
N LEU A 55 -19.88 -0.06 24.46
CA LEU A 55 -18.51 0.45 24.30
C LEU A 55 -18.50 1.96 24.07
N LEU A 56 -19.38 2.52 23.24
CA LEU A 56 -19.50 3.96 23.01
C LEU A 56 -19.98 4.73 24.25
N ALA A 57 -20.78 4.10 25.12
CA ALA A 57 -21.22 4.67 26.39
C ALA A 57 -20.12 4.65 27.48
N GLN A 58 -19.10 3.81 27.33
CA GLN A 58 -17.91 3.83 28.18
C GLN A 58 -16.91 4.88 27.66
N GLU A 59 -16.33 5.66 28.57
CA GLU A 59 -15.66 6.93 28.21
C GLU A 59 -14.53 6.77 27.18
N HIS A 60 -14.35 7.83 26.37
CA HIS A 60 -13.52 7.86 25.16
C HIS A 60 -12.07 7.36 25.28
N ASP A 61 -11.50 7.12 26.46
CA ASP A 61 -10.12 6.59 26.59
C ASP A 61 -9.99 5.08 26.30
N LEU A 62 -11.10 4.36 26.11
CA LEU A 62 -11.13 2.94 25.72
C LEU A 62 -10.87 2.65 24.22
N LYS A 63 -10.22 3.56 23.49
CA LYS A 63 -10.01 3.42 22.02
C LYS A 63 -9.34 2.09 21.63
N VAL A 64 -8.33 1.66 22.40
CA VAL A 64 -7.63 0.39 22.19
C VAL A 64 -8.57 -0.81 22.33
N GLU A 65 -9.52 -0.75 23.27
CA GLU A 65 -10.57 -1.77 23.41
C GLU A 65 -11.48 -1.80 22.19
N PHE A 66 -11.87 -0.64 21.66
CA PHE A 66 -12.66 -0.54 20.43
C PHE A 66 -11.90 -1.13 19.22
N ALA A 67 -10.57 -1.01 19.16
CA ALA A 67 -9.75 -1.60 18.09
C ALA A 67 -9.85 -3.14 18.08
N PHE A 68 -9.74 -3.76 19.26
CA PHE A 68 -9.94 -5.20 19.42
C PHE A 68 -11.36 -5.61 19.04
N TYR A 69 -12.39 -4.93 19.56
CA TYR A 69 -13.78 -5.25 19.20
C TYR A 69 -14.07 -4.97 17.71
N LYS A 70 -13.39 -4.04 17.04
CA LYS A 70 -13.44 -3.88 15.58
C LYS A 70 -12.86 -5.10 14.86
N SER A 71 -11.75 -5.70 15.34
CA SER A 71 -11.23 -6.93 14.73
C SER A 71 -12.25 -8.08 14.81
N VAL A 72 -12.96 -8.18 15.95
CA VAL A 72 -14.08 -9.11 16.12
C VAL A 72 -15.23 -8.77 15.16
N PHE A 73 -15.71 -7.53 15.15
CA PHE A 73 -16.84 -7.11 14.32
C PHE A 73 -16.55 -7.25 12.83
N VAL A 74 -15.38 -6.84 12.32
CA VAL A 74 -15.03 -6.92 10.89
C VAL A 74 -15.10 -8.36 10.37
N ARG A 75 -14.71 -9.35 11.19
CA ARG A 75 -14.81 -10.78 10.84
C ARG A 75 -16.26 -11.28 10.67
N TRP A 76 -17.25 -10.61 11.27
CA TRP A 76 -18.67 -10.96 11.18
C TRP A 76 -19.49 -10.01 10.28
N ILE A 77 -19.11 -8.72 10.17
CA ILE A 77 -19.75 -7.71 9.31
C ILE A 77 -19.76 -8.14 7.82
N GLN A 78 -18.76 -8.94 7.40
CA GLN A 78 -18.69 -9.55 6.07
C GLN A 78 -19.96 -10.32 5.65
N TYR A 79 -20.80 -10.75 6.59
CA TYR A 79 -22.01 -11.54 6.33
C TYR A 79 -23.30 -10.71 6.15
N GLY A 80 -23.26 -9.38 6.24
CA GLY A 80 -24.36 -8.52 5.74
C GLY A 80 -24.74 -7.31 6.60
N VAL A 81 -24.01 -7.00 7.67
CA VAL A 81 -24.30 -5.80 8.50
C VAL A 81 -23.87 -4.55 7.72
N THR A 82 -24.84 -3.73 7.31
CA THR A 82 -24.56 -2.48 6.56
C THR A 82 -24.04 -1.39 7.49
N GLU A 83 -22.76 -1.01 7.33
CA GLU A 83 -22.08 0.07 8.07
C GLU A 83 -22.61 1.48 7.71
N HIS A 84 -23.88 1.75 7.98
CA HIS A 84 -24.58 2.95 7.48
C HIS A 84 -25.20 3.84 8.58
N GLY A 85 -25.05 3.48 9.86
CA GLY A 85 -25.39 4.32 11.01
C GLY A 85 -24.25 5.27 11.42
N PRO A 86 -24.53 6.48 11.95
CA PRO A 86 -23.49 7.39 12.42
C PRO A 86 -22.70 6.83 13.62
N GLU A 87 -23.33 6.01 14.46
CA GLU A 87 -22.71 5.39 15.64
C GLU A 87 -21.70 4.30 15.21
N TRP A 88 -21.99 3.56 14.13
CA TRP A 88 -21.01 2.66 13.51
C TRP A 88 -19.81 3.43 12.96
N ARG A 89 -20.01 4.64 12.40
CA ARG A 89 -18.90 5.49 11.94
C ARG A 89 -18.07 6.01 13.12
N GLU A 90 -18.71 6.45 14.20
CA GLU A 90 -18.02 6.90 15.41
C GLU A 90 -17.19 5.77 16.04
N PHE A 91 -17.81 4.61 16.26
CA PHE A 91 -17.12 3.41 16.73
C PHE A 91 -15.93 3.06 15.83
N THR A 92 -16.13 2.94 14.52
CA THR A 92 -15.05 2.57 13.58
C THR A 92 -13.94 3.61 13.53
N THR A 93 -14.24 4.90 13.71
CA THR A 93 -13.24 5.98 13.79
C THR A 93 -12.41 5.86 15.07
N ALA A 94 -13.08 5.69 16.23
CA ALA A 94 -12.42 5.53 17.52
C ALA A 94 -11.62 4.23 17.61
N ALA A 95 -12.12 3.13 17.03
CA ALA A 95 -11.43 1.85 16.91
C ALA A 95 -10.20 1.89 16.00
N SER A 96 -10.27 2.59 14.86
CA SER A 96 -9.12 2.71 13.95
C SER A 96 -8.00 3.52 14.61
N LYS A 97 -8.34 4.66 15.24
CA LYS A 97 -7.40 5.40 16.10
C LYS A 97 -6.89 4.55 17.27
N GLY A 98 -7.72 3.66 17.79
CA GLY A 98 -7.35 2.67 18.80
C GLY A 98 -6.28 1.70 18.32
N ALA A 99 -6.32 1.25 17.07
CA ALA A 99 -5.30 0.38 16.48
C ALA A 99 -3.98 1.13 16.29
N ASP A 100 -4.03 2.38 15.78
CA ASP A 100 -2.85 3.26 15.70
C ASP A 100 -2.20 3.47 17.09
N ASP A 101 -3.04 3.74 18.09
CA ASP A 101 -2.65 3.90 19.49
C ASP A 101 -2.10 2.59 20.09
N GLN A 102 -2.70 1.43 19.77
CA GLN A 102 -2.28 0.09 20.23
C GLN A 102 -0.90 -0.28 19.67
N THR A 103 -0.71 -0.20 18.35
CA THR A 103 0.55 -0.51 17.67
C THR A 103 1.68 0.38 18.17
N ARG A 104 1.43 1.69 18.34
CA ARG A 104 2.39 2.64 18.89
C ARG A 104 2.76 2.33 20.34
N CYS A 105 1.79 1.92 21.17
CA CYS A 105 2.04 1.61 22.58
C CYS A 105 2.70 0.24 22.77
N ALA A 106 2.36 -0.79 21.99
CA ALA A 106 2.90 -2.13 22.13
C ALA A 106 4.43 -2.17 21.99
N LYS A 107 4.99 -1.43 21.02
CA LYS A 107 6.44 -1.29 20.81
C LYS A 107 7.15 -0.67 22.01
N GLU A 108 6.59 0.42 22.57
CA GLU A 108 7.17 1.12 23.71
C GLU A 108 6.95 0.37 25.03
N LEU A 109 5.82 -0.31 25.22
CA LEU A 109 5.54 -1.13 26.41
C LEU A 109 6.37 -2.41 26.44
N LYS A 110 6.59 -3.09 25.30
CA LYS A 110 7.54 -4.22 25.23
C LYS A 110 8.95 -3.78 25.63
N LYS A 111 9.33 -2.54 25.30
CA LYS A 111 10.59 -1.95 25.76
C LYS A 111 10.57 -1.56 27.24
N ALA A 112 9.46 -1.05 27.76
CA ALA A 112 9.28 -0.80 29.19
C ALA A 112 9.42 -2.10 30.02
N ALA A 113 8.79 -3.18 29.58
CA ALA A 113 8.88 -4.50 30.21
C ALA A 113 10.31 -5.06 30.19
N SER A 114 11.09 -4.78 29.13
CA SER A 114 12.53 -5.13 29.08
C SER A 114 13.42 -4.34 30.06
N TYR A 115 12.88 -3.32 30.73
CA TYR A 115 13.55 -2.58 31.80
C TYR A 115 12.98 -2.96 33.18
N TRP A 116 11.65 -2.95 33.35
CA TRP A 116 10.99 -3.06 34.65
C TRP A 116 10.39 -4.43 34.98
N GLY A 117 10.40 -5.38 34.05
CA GLY A 117 9.58 -6.60 34.16
C GLY A 117 8.20 -6.42 33.53
N GLU A 118 7.64 -7.52 33.03
CA GLU A 118 6.32 -7.53 32.39
C GLU A 118 5.19 -7.37 33.41
N ASP A 119 5.34 -7.96 34.60
CA ASP A 119 4.43 -7.88 35.74
C ASP A 119 4.22 -6.45 36.22
N ILE A 120 5.31 -5.70 36.46
CA ILE A 120 5.26 -4.30 36.93
C ILE A 120 4.58 -3.40 35.89
N VAL A 121 4.89 -3.61 34.61
CA VAL A 121 4.28 -2.84 33.50
C VAL A 121 2.80 -3.21 33.35
N GLN A 122 2.44 -4.49 33.45
CA GLN A 122 1.06 -4.95 33.32
C GLN A 122 0.16 -4.43 34.45
N HIS A 123 0.62 -4.51 35.70
CA HIS A 123 -0.10 -4.04 36.89
C HIS A 123 -0.41 -2.53 36.82
N TYR A 124 0.54 -1.71 36.38
CA TYR A 124 0.31 -0.26 36.26
C TYR A 124 -0.37 0.19 34.97
N ILE A 125 -0.40 -0.63 33.91
CA ILE A 125 -1.11 -0.32 32.66
C ILE A 125 -2.58 -0.75 32.65
N GLU A 126 -3.02 -1.60 33.58
CA GLU A 126 -4.40 -2.07 33.60
C GLU A 126 -5.41 -0.90 33.62
N GLY A 127 -6.35 -0.95 32.66
CA GLY A 127 -7.41 0.03 32.50
C GLY A 127 -6.97 1.39 31.93
N ARG A 128 -5.68 1.61 31.63
CA ARG A 128 -5.17 2.93 31.21
C ARG A 128 -5.21 3.14 29.69
N GLY A 129 -5.46 4.38 29.27
CA GLY A 129 -5.39 4.79 27.87
C GLY A 129 -3.95 4.98 27.36
N ALA A 130 -3.77 4.91 26.04
CA ALA A 130 -2.48 4.99 25.35
C ALA A 130 -1.56 6.17 25.75
N ASN A 131 -2.13 7.33 26.12
CA ASN A 131 -1.36 8.47 26.62
C ASN A 131 -0.58 8.18 27.92
N PHE A 132 -1.11 7.29 28.77
CA PHE A 132 -0.44 6.84 30.00
C PHE A 132 0.66 5.82 29.65
N ALA A 133 0.38 4.84 28.78
CA ALA A 133 1.36 3.86 28.29
C ALA A 133 2.64 4.51 27.76
N ILE A 134 2.49 5.56 26.96
CA ILE A 134 3.63 6.30 26.39
C ILE A 134 4.42 7.02 27.50
N GLN A 135 3.78 7.58 28.53
CA GLN A 135 4.55 8.16 29.65
C GLN A 135 5.21 7.08 30.51
N LEU A 136 4.55 5.95 30.76
CA LEU A 136 5.12 4.83 31.52
C LEU A 136 6.40 4.31 30.85
N ALA A 137 6.35 4.06 29.53
CA ALA A 137 7.52 3.62 28.77
C ALA A 137 8.63 4.69 28.67
N LEU A 138 8.27 5.97 28.57
CA LEU A 138 9.26 7.07 28.58
C LEU A 138 9.92 7.26 29.96
N VAL A 139 9.24 6.92 31.06
CA VAL A 139 9.83 6.88 32.40
C VAL A 139 10.74 5.66 32.55
N ALA A 140 10.28 4.46 32.15
CA ALA A 140 11.09 3.24 32.20
C ALA A 140 12.37 3.33 31.33
N LYS A 141 12.30 4.02 30.19
CA LYS A 141 13.48 4.30 29.35
C LYS A 141 14.49 5.26 30.00
N ALA A 142 14.02 6.17 30.86
CA ALA A 142 14.86 7.15 31.55
C ALA A 142 15.45 6.59 32.86
N HIS A 143 14.65 5.81 33.59
CA HIS A 143 14.96 5.17 34.88
C HIS A 143 14.81 3.66 34.70
N GLN A 144 15.86 3.01 34.20
CA GLN A 144 15.77 1.62 33.72
C GLN A 144 15.66 0.59 34.85
N ASP A 145 16.13 0.92 36.05
CA ASP A 145 15.93 0.11 37.25
C ASP A 145 14.66 0.59 38.00
N PHE A 146 13.65 -0.29 38.11
CA PHE A 146 12.42 0.07 38.80
C PHE A 146 12.65 0.34 40.30
N GLU A 147 13.27 -0.60 41.03
CA GLU A 147 13.45 -0.50 42.48
C GLU A 147 14.48 0.58 42.86
N ALA A 148 15.60 0.66 42.13
CA ALA A 148 16.69 1.58 42.47
C ALA A 148 16.47 3.01 41.95
N GLN A 149 15.77 3.21 40.82
CA GLN A 149 15.66 4.54 40.19
C GLN A 149 14.23 5.07 40.11
N ALA A 150 13.25 4.26 39.71
CA ALA A 150 11.87 4.74 39.49
C ALA A 150 11.08 4.83 40.80
N LEU A 151 11.09 3.77 41.60
CA LEU A 151 10.31 3.60 42.83
C LEU A 151 10.51 4.73 43.85
N PRO A 152 11.73 5.18 44.19
CA PRO A 152 11.93 6.26 45.15
C PRO A 152 11.29 7.57 44.70
N ARG A 153 11.43 7.89 43.40
CA ARG A 153 10.87 9.10 42.77
C ARG A 153 9.33 9.05 42.78
N LEU A 154 8.77 7.92 42.35
CA LEU A 154 7.32 7.70 42.28
C LEU A 154 6.67 7.76 43.67
N GLN A 155 7.22 7.07 44.67
CA GLN A 155 6.73 7.10 46.05
C GLN A 155 6.66 8.52 46.60
N GLN A 156 7.73 9.32 46.46
CA GLN A 156 7.78 10.68 47.00
C GLN A 156 6.81 11.63 46.26
N LEU A 157 6.66 11.49 44.94
CA LEU A 157 5.71 12.26 44.14
C LEU A 157 4.26 11.93 44.51
N ILE A 158 3.92 10.65 44.69
CA ILE A 158 2.60 10.20 45.13
C ILE A 158 2.32 10.65 46.57
N ARG A 159 3.27 10.50 47.50
CA ARG A 159 3.19 11.01 48.88
C ARG A 159 2.90 12.51 48.88
N ARG A 160 3.57 13.28 48.01
CA ARG A 160 3.36 14.72 47.88
C ARG A 160 2.00 15.06 47.26
N ARG A 161 1.55 14.33 46.25
CA ARG A 161 0.19 14.47 45.68
C ARG A 161 -0.89 14.27 46.75
N ILE A 162 -0.73 13.26 47.60
CA ILE A 162 -1.64 12.99 48.73
C ILE A 162 -1.61 14.14 49.74
N GLN A 163 -0.42 14.62 50.13
CA GLN A 163 -0.26 15.78 51.04
C GLN A 163 -0.94 17.05 50.53
N LEU A 164 -0.98 17.27 49.21
CA LEU A 164 -1.65 18.43 48.60
C LEU A 164 -3.19 18.32 48.58
N GLY A 165 -3.78 17.20 49.01
CA GLY A 165 -5.22 17.06 49.24
C GLY A 165 -6.14 17.15 48.02
N LYS A 166 -5.58 17.15 46.79
CA LYS A 166 -6.30 17.44 45.54
C LYS A 166 -7.18 16.27 45.07
N ARG A 167 -8.27 15.97 45.78
CA ARG A 167 -9.24 14.85 45.59
C ARG A 167 -8.80 13.52 46.21
N LYS A 168 -9.76 12.60 46.38
CA LYS A 168 -9.49 11.16 46.60
C LYS A 168 -9.18 10.53 45.25
N TYR A 169 -8.02 9.91 45.13
CA TYR A 169 -7.60 9.19 43.93
C TYR A 169 -8.06 7.73 44.01
N LYS A 170 -8.42 7.15 42.85
CA LYS A 170 -8.80 5.74 42.74
C LYS A 170 -7.58 4.82 42.54
N ASP A 171 -6.49 5.39 42.04
CA ASP A 171 -5.38 4.67 41.42
C ASP A 171 -4.05 4.99 42.11
N ALA A 172 -3.11 4.02 42.10
CA ALA A 172 -1.77 4.20 42.65
C ALA A 172 -1.01 5.35 41.96
N LEU A 173 -1.09 5.39 40.64
CA LEU A 173 -0.16 6.12 39.78
C LEU A 173 -0.94 6.91 38.72
N GLU A 174 -0.61 8.19 38.55
CA GLU A 174 -1.17 9.05 37.50
C GLU A 174 -0.11 9.46 36.47
N ARG A 175 -0.58 9.88 35.30
CA ARG A 175 0.22 10.52 34.24
C ARG A 175 1.03 11.72 34.75
N THR A 176 0.53 12.43 35.75
CA THR A 176 1.20 13.58 36.40
C THR A 176 2.45 13.16 37.19
N ASP A 177 2.42 12.03 37.90
CA ASP A 177 3.58 11.52 38.63
C ASP A 177 4.64 11.00 37.64
N LEU A 178 4.21 10.31 36.58
CA LEU A 178 5.08 9.86 35.49
C LEU A 178 5.80 11.04 34.80
N LEU A 179 5.08 12.13 34.51
CA LEU A 179 5.68 13.34 33.92
C LEU A 179 6.74 13.97 34.84
N ASP A 180 6.46 14.08 36.15
CA ASP A 180 7.44 14.60 37.12
C ASP A 180 8.62 13.65 37.33
N THR A 181 8.39 12.33 37.38
CA THR A 181 9.46 11.32 37.49
C THR A 181 10.43 11.39 36.32
N ARG A 182 9.92 11.62 35.11
CA ARG A 182 10.74 11.80 33.90
C ARG A 182 11.58 13.08 33.93
N LEU A 183 11.14 14.13 34.64
CA LEU A 183 11.89 15.38 34.82
C LEU A 183 12.90 15.30 35.97
N TRP A 184 12.73 14.37 36.92
CA TRP A 184 13.65 14.12 38.03
C TRP A 184 14.87 13.29 37.58
N VAL A 185 15.73 13.85 36.73
CA VAL A 185 16.83 13.13 36.05
C VAL A 185 17.99 12.72 36.97
N SER A 186 18.24 13.43 38.08
CA SER A 186 19.35 13.16 39.01
C SER A 186 18.87 12.62 40.36
N ASP A 187 19.75 11.99 41.13
CA ASP A 187 19.47 11.48 42.49
C ASP A 187 19.52 12.59 43.58
N ALA A 188 19.56 13.86 43.18
CA ALA A 188 19.38 15.01 44.06
C ALA A 188 17.89 15.21 44.43
N SER A 189 17.62 16.16 45.34
CA SER A 189 16.25 16.58 45.66
C SER A 189 15.55 17.24 44.46
N TYR A 190 14.22 17.09 44.39
CA TYR A 190 13.41 17.59 43.28
C TYR A 190 12.18 18.35 43.77
N VAL A 191 11.82 19.44 43.09
CA VAL A 191 10.60 20.21 43.36
C VAL A 191 9.55 19.84 42.32
N LYS A 192 8.42 19.29 42.76
CA LYS A 192 7.33 18.82 41.89
C LYS A 192 6.76 19.95 41.03
N SER A 193 6.47 19.65 39.76
CA SER A 193 5.85 20.60 38.82
C SER A 193 4.51 21.10 39.36
N ASN A 194 4.34 22.43 39.37
CA ASN A 194 3.15 23.13 39.90
C ASN A 194 2.91 22.94 41.42
N ASP A 195 3.97 22.65 42.18
CA ASP A 195 3.96 22.76 43.64
C ASP A 195 4.15 24.23 44.07
N HIS A 196 3.08 24.87 44.54
CA HIS A 196 3.10 26.26 44.96
C HIS A 196 3.90 26.50 46.26
N GLU A 197 4.08 25.47 47.08
CA GLU A 197 4.91 25.54 48.30
C GLU A 197 6.40 25.30 47.97
N LYS A 198 6.71 24.89 46.73
CA LYS A 198 8.06 24.55 46.24
C LYS A 198 8.80 23.55 47.12
N LYS A 199 8.08 22.60 47.71
CA LYS A 199 8.65 21.60 48.61
C LYS A 199 9.61 20.68 47.85
N GLU A 200 10.86 20.64 48.31
CA GLU A 200 11.84 19.65 47.87
C GLU A 200 11.46 18.25 48.36
N LEU A 201 11.57 17.28 47.46
CA LEU A 201 11.37 15.86 47.69
C LEU A 201 12.74 15.17 47.68
N PRO A 202 13.13 14.42 48.74
CA PRO A 202 14.39 13.70 48.76
C PRO A 202 14.35 12.48 47.86
N PHE A 203 15.48 12.08 47.29
CA PHE A 203 15.60 10.80 46.61
C PHE A 203 15.78 9.68 47.65
N SER A 204 14.67 9.18 48.19
CA SER A 204 14.66 8.03 49.10
C SER A 204 13.37 7.21 48.96
N ILE A 205 13.50 5.91 49.17
CA ILE A 205 12.36 5.02 49.43
C ILE A 205 11.70 5.43 50.76
N LEU A 206 10.39 5.20 50.87
CA LEU A 206 9.60 5.41 52.08
C LEU A 206 9.47 4.12 52.88
N GLU A 207 9.52 4.25 54.20
CA GLU A 207 9.18 3.16 55.11
C GLU A 207 7.67 3.11 55.42
N SER A 208 7.17 1.95 55.87
CA SER A 208 5.74 1.75 56.14
C SER A 208 5.16 2.69 57.21
N ASN A 209 5.99 3.24 58.09
CA ASN A 209 5.63 4.24 59.10
C ASN A 209 5.64 5.70 58.57
N GLU A 210 6.11 5.93 57.34
CA GLU A 210 6.12 7.23 56.67
C GLU A 210 4.89 7.50 55.79
N LEU A 211 4.06 6.48 55.59
CA LEU A 211 2.87 6.52 54.75
C LEU A 211 1.78 7.45 55.34
N PRO A 212 0.99 8.15 54.49
CA PRO A 212 -0.15 8.90 54.96
C PRO A 212 -1.24 8.00 55.56
N ASN A 213 -1.93 8.46 56.62
CA ASN A 213 -3.02 7.71 57.25
C ASN A 213 -4.11 7.29 56.23
N GLY A 214 -4.44 5.99 56.19
CA GLY A 214 -5.40 5.43 55.24
C GLY A 214 -4.82 5.06 53.86
N TYR A 215 -3.50 4.88 53.79
CA TYR A 215 -2.79 4.37 52.62
C TYR A 215 -1.86 3.21 53.01
N VAL A 216 -1.62 2.32 52.05
CA VAL A 216 -0.73 1.15 52.17
C VAL A 216 0.15 1.06 50.92
N PHE A 217 1.12 0.15 50.92
CA PHE A 217 1.83 -0.24 49.69
C PHE A 217 1.04 -1.28 48.89
N ASP A 218 1.13 -1.21 47.57
CA ASP A 218 0.69 -2.27 46.65
C ASP A 218 1.79 -3.32 46.39
N LEU A 219 1.55 -4.24 45.45
CA LEU A 219 2.44 -5.36 45.13
C LEU A 219 3.85 -4.93 44.73
N HIS A 220 4.00 -3.77 44.07
CA HIS A 220 5.28 -3.21 43.64
C HIS A 220 5.59 -1.90 44.37
N ARG A 221 5.15 -1.81 45.64
CA ARG A 221 5.56 -0.81 46.63
C ARG A 221 5.16 0.64 46.30
N LEU A 222 4.19 0.89 45.41
CA LEU A 222 3.57 2.21 45.26
C LEU A 222 2.42 2.42 46.26
N ILE A 223 2.14 3.68 46.56
CA ILE A 223 1.21 4.07 47.62
C ILE A 223 -0.23 4.05 47.09
N VAL A 224 -1.07 3.19 47.66
CA VAL A 224 -2.51 3.05 47.31
C VAL A 224 -3.41 3.39 48.50
N PRO A 225 -4.64 3.90 48.27
CA PRO A 225 -5.64 4.04 49.32
C PRO A 225 -5.99 2.66 49.89
N GLY A 226 -5.98 2.51 51.21
CA GLY A 226 -6.28 1.23 51.85
C GLY A 226 -6.72 1.42 53.30
N GLN A 227 -7.59 0.53 53.79
CA GLN A 227 -7.72 0.42 55.24
C GLN A 227 -6.45 -0.21 55.80
N PRO A 228 -5.93 0.24 56.97
CA PRO A 228 -4.86 -0.48 57.64
C PRO A 228 -5.32 -1.91 57.87
N ALA A 229 -4.47 -2.88 57.51
CA ALA A 229 -4.87 -4.28 57.48
C ALA A 229 -5.40 -4.72 58.85
N VAL A 230 -6.64 -5.22 58.87
CA VAL A 230 -7.12 -6.06 59.97
C VAL A 230 -6.15 -7.24 60.06
N GLU A 231 -5.63 -7.52 61.26
CA GLU A 231 -4.51 -8.46 61.44
C GLU A 231 -4.72 -9.76 60.67
N LEU A 232 -3.78 -10.12 59.80
CA LEU A 232 -3.80 -11.43 59.14
C LEU A 232 -3.79 -12.53 60.22
N PRO A 233 -4.62 -13.58 60.08
CA PRO A 233 -4.56 -14.73 60.96
C PRO A 233 -3.13 -15.30 61.04
N LYS A 234 -2.65 -15.57 62.26
CA LYS A 234 -1.27 -16.00 62.56
C LYS A 234 -0.98 -17.44 62.09
N ALA A 235 -1.02 -17.68 60.79
CA ALA A 235 -0.99 -19.00 60.18
C ALA A 235 -0.03 -19.13 58.98
N LEU A 236 1.03 -18.31 58.92
CA LEU A 236 2.10 -18.45 57.91
C LEU A 236 3.51 -18.07 58.43
N ALA A 237 3.69 -18.06 59.76
CA ALA A 237 4.94 -17.71 60.43
C ALA A 237 5.70 -18.96 60.94
N THR A 238 6.09 -19.88 60.04
CA THR A 238 7.08 -20.94 60.32
C THR A 238 7.63 -21.56 59.03
N ALA A 239 8.73 -21.01 58.52
CA ALA A 239 9.68 -21.68 57.62
C ALA A 239 11.05 -20.99 57.79
N ASP A 240 12.09 -21.74 58.18
CA ASP A 240 13.40 -21.17 58.57
C ASP A 240 14.06 -20.35 57.46
N LEU A 241 14.46 -19.11 57.79
CA LEU A 241 15.63 -18.47 57.21
C LEU A 241 16.75 -18.48 58.27
N ARG A 242 17.84 -19.21 57.99
CA ARG A 242 19.10 -19.06 58.74
C ARG A 242 20.09 -18.24 57.91
N PRO A 243 20.67 -17.16 58.46
CA PRO A 243 21.67 -16.37 57.75
C PRO A 243 23.06 -17.02 57.80
N LEU A 244 23.90 -16.68 56.83
CA LEU A 244 25.35 -16.73 56.96
C LEU A 244 25.92 -15.35 56.67
N SER A 245 26.57 -14.77 57.66
CA SER A 245 27.29 -13.50 57.58
C SER A 245 28.75 -13.73 57.16
N GLU A 246 29.29 -12.75 56.44
CA GLU A 246 30.68 -12.26 56.52
C GLU A 246 31.79 -13.23 56.98
N ASN A 247 32.82 -13.46 56.14
CA ASN A 247 34.16 -12.93 56.45
C ASN A 247 35.17 -12.97 55.28
N CYS A 248 35.81 -11.82 55.07
CA CYS A 248 37.25 -11.58 54.85
C CYS A 248 38.15 -12.49 53.97
N LEU A 249 38.76 -11.81 52.99
CA LEU A 249 40.21 -11.72 52.70
C LEU A 249 40.98 -12.84 51.94
N SER A 250 41.50 -12.40 50.80
CA SER A 250 42.94 -12.39 50.41
C SER A 250 43.53 -13.42 49.42
N ASN A 251 44.25 -12.81 48.47
CA ASN A 251 45.48 -13.20 47.76
C ASN A 251 45.57 -14.41 46.80
N GLU A 252 46.01 -14.04 45.59
CA GLU A 252 47.06 -14.68 44.76
C GLU A 252 46.81 -16.09 44.18
N GLY A 253 47.15 -16.26 42.89
CA GLY A 253 46.92 -17.52 42.17
C GLY A 253 47.06 -17.41 40.65
N THR A 254 48.18 -16.88 40.16
CA THR A 254 48.51 -16.90 38.71
C THR A 254 48.65 -18.35 38.21
N VAL A 255 48.11 -18.68 37.03
CA VAL A 255 48.79 -19.42 35.92
C VAL A 255 47.83 -19.66 34.74
N SER A 256 48.40 -19.80 33.54
CA SER A 256 47.72 -20.08 32.27
C SER A 256 47.47 -21.58 32.03
N GLY A 257 46.63 -21.96 31.06
CA GLY A 257 46.59 -23.36 30.64
C GLY A 257 45.51 -23.77 29.65
N SER A 258 45.84 -23.73 28.36
CA SER A 258 45.15 -24.44 27.26
C SER A 258 44.94 -25.95 27.54
N ALA A 259 43.76 -26.49 27.19
CA ALA A 259 43.64 -27.72 26.38
C ALA A 259 42.21 -28.02 25.87
N ARG A 260 42.10 -28.37 24.58
CA ARG A 260 41.17 -29.39 24.03
C ARG A 260 41.86 -30.76 24.21
N PRO A 261 41.16 -31.92 24.34
CA PRO A 261 40.42 -32.51 23.20
C PRO A 261 39.22 -33.47 23.48
N ASP A 262 38.43 -33.65 22.42
CA ASP A 262 37.87 -34.87 21.79
C ASP A 262 37.25 -36.07 22.55
N ALA A 263 36.08 -36.46 22.02
CA ALA A 263 35.61 -37.83 21.69
C ALA A 263 34.99 -38.78 22.75
N GLY A 264 34.13 -39.69 22.25
CA GLY A 264 33.26 -40.64 22.99
C GLY A 264 31.78 -40.21 22.93
N SER A 265 30.87 -40.74 22.09
CA SER A 265 30.55 -42.12 21.67
C SER A 265 29.97 -42.99 22.79
N TYR A 266 28.69 -43.39 22.68
CA TYR A 266 28.23 -44.79 22.63
C TYR A 266 26.72 -44.95 22.35
N ASP A 267 26.34 -46.19 22.03
CA ASP A 267 25.05 -46.73 21.55
C ASP A 267 23.83 -46.56 22.47
N THR A 268 22.57 -46.52 21.99
CA THR A 268 21.75 -47.41 21.12
C THR A 268 21.10 -48.61 21.84
N ILE A 269 19.82 -48.47 22.19
CA ILE A 269 18.84 -49.55 22.48
C ILE A 269 17.47 -49.02 21.95
N LEU A 270 16.68 -49.62 21.03
CA LEU A 270 16.30 -50.99 20.59
C LEU A 270 15.17 -51.70 21.36
N CYS A 271 13.95 -51.54 20.83
CA CYS A 271 12.90 -52.55 20.50
C CYS A 271 11.83 -51.81 19.65
N SER A 272 11.21 -52.30 18.55
CA SER A 272 10.66 -53.63 18.20
C SER A 272 9.37 -53.94 18.98
N ASP A 273 8.26 -54.47 18.43
CA ASP A 273 8.00 -55.23 17.18
C ASP A 273 6.96 -54.52 16.25
N GLN A 274 6.76 -54.75 14.94
CA GLN A 274 6.65 -55.93 14.05
C GLN A 274 5.36 -56.79 14.13
N TRP A 275 4.53 -56.79 13.07
CA TRP A 275 4.01 -58.03 12.44
C TRP A 275 3.51 -57.84 10.97
N ASN A 276 3.35 -58.96 10.26
CA ASN A 276 3.50 -59.16 8.81
C ASN A 276 2.41 -58.72 7.81
N ALA A 277 2.95 -58.31 6.65
CA ALA A 277 2.53 -58.46 5.25
C ALA A 277 1.74 -59.71 4.78
N SER A 278 1.02 -59.55 3.66
CA SER A 278 0.87 -60.51 2.54
C SER A 278 0.56 -59.72 1.25
N LYS A 279 1.32 -59.80 0.15
CA LYS A 279 1.48 -60.83 -0.92
C LYS A 279 0.28 -60.99 -1.87
N GLY A 280 0.53 -60.83 -3.18
CA GLY A 280 -0.44 -61.08 -4.27
C GLY A 280 0.14 -60.77 -5.66
N ASP A 281 0.57 -61.80 -6.39
CA ASP A 281 1.09 -61.70 -7.76
C ASP A 281 -0.03 -61.83 -8.82
N SER A 282 0.05 -61.13 -9.96
CA SER A 282 -0.32 -61.67 -11.29
C SER A 282 -0.08 -60.68 -12.44
N ALA A 283 0.44 -61.20 -13.55
CA ALA A 283 0.34 -60.62 -14.90
C ALA A 283 -0.57 -61.52 -15.77
N PRO A 284 -0.98 -61.08 -16.97
CA PRO A 284 -0.60 -61.88 -18.15
C PRO A 284 -0.26 -61.06 -19.41
N GLU A 285 0.27 -61.74 -20.43
CA GLU A 285 0.66 -61.21 -21.74
C GLU A 285 -0.39 -61.45 -22.86
N HIS A 286 -0.06 -61.01 -24.09
CA HIS A 286 -0.70 -61.32 -25.39
C HIS A 286 -2.15 -60.82 -25.63
N ASN A 287 -2.39 -59.91 -26.60
CA ASN A 287 -2.41 -60.26 -28.02
C ASN A 287 -2.40 -59.07 -29.02
N GLN A 288 -1.93 -59.36 -30.24
CA GLN A 288 -2.17 -58.70 -31.55
C GLN A 288 -2.26 -59.85 -32.61
N PRO A 289 -2.67 -59.66 -33.90
CA PRO A 289 -2.73 -58.42 -34.70
C PRO A 289 -4.00 -58.28 -35.61
N SER A 290 -3.87 -57.57 -36.74
CA SER A 290 -4.75 -57.44 -37.94
C SER A 290 -5.84 -56.33 -37.94
N SER A 291 -6.16 -55.63 -39.04
CA SER A 291 -5.48 -55.41 -40.35
C SER A 291 -6.25 -54.42 -41.27
N ILE A 292 -5.57 -53.72 -42.20
CA ILE A 292 -6.11 -53.11 -43.47
C ILE A 292 -7.06 -51.89 -43.27
N MET A 293 -7.19 -50.82 -44.11
CA MET A 293 -6.60 -50.35 -45.39
C MET A 293 -5.51 -49.26 -45.15
N ASP A 294 -4.58 -48.88 -46.04
CA ASP A 294 -4.66 -48.34 -47.42
C ASP A 294 -5.48 -47.00 -47.55
N GLY A 295 -4.97 -45.93 -48.18
CA GLY A 295 -3.66 -45.72 -48.81
C GLY A 295 -3.36 -44.25 -49.19
N THR A 296 -2.16 -43.98 -49.74
CA THR A 296 -1.60 -42.63 -49.99
C THR A 296 -1.39 -42.31 -51.48
N LYS A 297 -1.46 -41.03 -51.89
CA LYS A 297 -0.74 -40.40 -53.05
C LYS A 297 -0.88 -38.86 -53.02
N ILE A 298 0.20 -38.06 -53.12
CA ILE A 298 0.92 -37.54 -54.33
C ILE A 298 0.04 -36.57 -55.14
N ALA A 299 0.45 -35.37 -55.58
CA ALA A 299 1.77 -34.77 -55.92
C ALA A 299 2.04 -33.45 -55.14
N ASP A 300 3.26 -32.91 -54.95
CA ASP A 300 4.39 -32.56 -55.86
C ASP A 300 4.09 -31.45 -56.90
N GLY A 301 4.92 -30.39 -56.94
CA GLY A 301 4.79 -29.30 -57.94
C GLY A 301 5.48 -27.97 -57.62
N VAL A 302 6.80 -27.87 -57.76
CA VAL A 302 7.58 -26.60 -57.71
C VAL A 302 7.74 -26.02 -59.13
N PRO A 303 7.63 -24.68 -59.31
CA PRO A 303 8.71 -24.01 -60.03
C PRO A 303 9.11 -22.61 -59.51
N THR A 304 10.42 -22.38 -59.61
CA THR A 304 11.24 -21.20 -59.34
C THR A 304 11.09 -20.02 -60.34
N GLY A 305 11.41 -18.80 -59.88
CA GLY A 305 11.79 -17.60 -60.69
C GLY A 305 11.97 -16.39 -59.75
N GLN A 306 13.09 -15.67 -59.67
CA GLN A 306 13.75 -14.77 -60.65
C GLN A 306 12.88 -13.57 -61.08
N SER A 307 13.35 -12.32 -61.11
CA SER A 307 14.63 -11.72 -60.64
C SER A 307 14.57 -10.18 -60.63
N GLU A 308 15.50 -9.54 -59.91
CA GLU A 308 15.97 -8.14 -60.12
C GLU A 308 15.00 -6.94 -59.88
N GLY A 309 15.60 -5.76 -59.65
CA GLY A 309 14.94 -4.44 -59.56
C GLY A 309 15.45 -3.52 -60.68
N PRO A 310 15.80 -2.23 -60.45
CA PRO A 310 15.58 -1.35 -59.28
C PRO A 310 14.93 0.00 -59.68
N VAL A 311 15.42 1.16 -59.16
CA VAL A 311 15.21 2.57 -59.58
C VAL A 311 14.04 3.37 -58.94
N GLN A 312 14.41 4.38 -58.13
CA GLN A 312 13.67 5.64 -57.85
C GLN A 312 14.15 6.75 -58.83
N PRO A 313 13.70 8.03 -58.83
CA PRO A 313 12.63 8.71 -58.04
C PRO A 313 11.70 9.66 -58.85
N GLY A 314 10.78 10.37 -58.19
CA GLY A 314 10.69 11.83 -58.41
C GLY A 314 9.32 12.54 -58.65
N ILE A 315 9.08 13.58 -57.84
CA ILE A 315 8.73 14.97 -58.25
C ILE A 315 7.30 15.28 -58.80
N SER A 316 6.45 15.73 -57.86
CA SER A 316 5.72 17.04 -57.84
C SER A 316 4.50 17.41 -58.73
N ARG A 317 3.49 17.93 -58.00
CA ARG A 317 2.71 19.20 -58.20
C ARG A 317 1.45 19.24 -59.09
N VAL A 318 0.62 20.26 -58.75
CA VAL A 318 -0.60 20.80 -59.41
C VAL A 318 -1.84 19.89 -59.34
N GLY A 319 -3.03 20.31 -58.87
CA GLY A 319 -3.43 21.54 -58.17
C GLY A 319 -4.47 22.39 -58.93
N VAL A 320 -5.71 22.46 -58.44
CA VAL A 320 -6.78 23.36 -58.90
C VAL A 320 -7.57 23.90 -57.68
N THR A 321 -8.06 25.14 -57.79
CA THR A 321 -8.74 25.93 -56.74
C THR A 321 -10.09 26.43 -57.28
N ILE A 322 -10.85 27.20 -56.46
CA ILE A 322 -12.11 27.98 -56.71
C ILE A 322 -13.29 27.34 -55.94
N SER A 323 -13.95 27.96 -54.93
CA SER A 323 -14.45 29.34 -54.68
C SER A 323 -15.76 29.66 -55.43
N ASN A 324 -16.73 30.45 -54.95
CA ASN A 324 -16.95 31.10 -53.66
C ASN A 324 -18.46 31.50 -53.51
N ASN A 325 -18.89 31.75 -52.26
CA ASN A 325 -19.76 32.88 -51.83
C ASN A 325 -21.32 32.91 -51.89
N ASN A 326 -21.86 33.37 -50.75
CA ASN A 326 -22.88 34.42 -50.52
C ASN A 326 -24.40 34.12 -50.32
N ASP A 327 -24.82 34.40 -49.06
CA ASP A 327 -25.87 35.34 -48.61
C ASP A 327 -27.33 34.92 -48.27
N SER A 328 -27.72 35.41 -47.07
CA SER A 328 -29.02 35.52 -46.35
C SER A 328 -30.00 36.53 -47.03
N PRO A 329 -31.29 36.78 -46.60
CA PRO A 329 -31.77 36.82 -45.19
C PRO A 329 -33.27 36.60 -44.81
N ASP A 330 -33.48 36.49 -43.48
CA ASP A 330 -34.54 36.98 -42.56
C ASP A 330 -36.09 36.91 -42.78
N ALA A 331 -36.77 36.85 -41.61
CA ALA A 331 -38.04 37.53 -41.23
C ALA A 331 -39.45 36.85 -41.27
N SER A 332 -39.79 36.18 -40.15
CA SER A 332 -40.94 36.50 -39.26
C SER A 332 -42.42 36.08 -39.51
N SER A 333 -43.15 36.01 -38.38
CA SER A 333 -44.62 36.19 -38.16
C SER A 333 -45.57 34.98 -38.02
N ALA A 334 -46.67 35.20 -37.28
CA ALA A 334 -47.80 34.31 -36.94
C ALA A 334 -49.12 35.14 -36.89
N PRO A 335 -50.34 34.55 -36.74
CA PRO A 335 -50.99 34.56 -35.40
C PRO A 335 -52.05 33.44 -35.13
N THR A 336 -52.87 33.65 -34.09
CA THR A 336 -53.80 32.77 -33.34
C THR A 336 -55.25 32.62 -33.86
N ASN A 337 -56.03 31.63 -33.35
CA ASN A 337 -57.36 31.88 -32.73
C ASN A 337 -58.01 30.70 -31.94
N LEU A 338 -59.01 31.04 -31.11
CA LEU A 338 -59.94 30.23 -30.27
C LEU A 338 -61.36 30.13 -30.95
N PRO A 339 -62.51 29.66 -30.38
CA PRO A 339 -62.93 29.30 -28.99
C PRO A 339 -63.78 27.97 -28.92
N SER A 340 -64.68 27.56 -27.98
CA SER A 340 -64.97 27.75 -26.52
C SER A 340 -66.00 26.68 -26.02
N ASN A 341 -66.11 26.49 -24.67
CA ASN A 341 -67.26 25.94 -23.88
C ASN A 341 -67.66 24.43 -24.05
N GLY A 342 -68.26 23.74 -23.05
CA GLY A 342 -68.43 24.06 -21.62
C GLY A 342 -69.44 23.13 -20.87
N GLN A 343 -69.28 22.99 -19.53
CA GLN A 343 -70.19 22.39 -18.49
C GLN A 343 -70.55 20.88 -18.63
N VAL A 344 -70.54 19.98 -17.62
CA VAL A 344 -70.78 19.92 -16.15
C VAL A 344 -72.13 19.28 -15.79
N MET A 345 -72.11 18.10 -15.14
CA MET A 345 -72.86 17.82 -13.89
C MET A 345 -72.40 16.52 -13.18
N GLN A 346 -72.98 16.24 -12.00
CA GLN A 346 -72.52 15.27 -10.99
C GLN A 346 -73.57 14.16 -10.73
N SER A 347 -73.17 12.98 -10.19
CA SER A 347 -73.64 12.47 -8.87
C SER A 347 -73.55 10.94 -8.65
N ALA A 348 -72.58 10.51 -7.82
CA ALA A 348 -72.80 10.01 -6.45
C ALA A 348 -73.64 8.73 -6.10
N VAL A 349 -72.97 7.80 -5.40
CA VAL A 349 -73.41 6.82 -4.34
C VAL A 349 -74.44 5.71 -4.65
N HIS A 350 -74.02 4.43 -4.54
CA HIS A 350 -74.43 3.51 -3.43
C HIS A 350 -73.71 2.13 -3.43
N PHE A 351 -73.58 1.56 -2.23
CA PHE A 351 -73.17 0.18 -1.87
C PHE A 351 -74.39 -0.48 -1.17
N PRO A 352 -74.58 -1.83 -1.13
CA PRO A 352 -73.90 -2.65 -0.11
C PRO A 352 -73.64 -4.16 -0.44
N THR A 353 -73.05 -4.83 0.56
CA THR A 353 -72.80 -6.26 0.87
C THR A 353 -73.79 -7.33 0.32
N CYS A 354 -73.47 -8.65 0.24
CA CYS A 354 -72.82 -9.50 1.26
C CYS A 354 -72.36 -10.92 0.78
N VAL A 355 -71.27 -11.44 1.39
CA VAL A 355 -70.92 -12.84 1.79
C VAL A 355 -71.46 -14.08 1.04
N THR A 356 -70.55 -14.96 0.55
CA THR A 356 -70.49 -16.41 0.89
C THR A 356 -69.22 -17.12 0.37
N ASP A 357 -68.82 -18.19 1.06
CA ASP A 357 -67.69 -19.12 0.85
C ASP A 357 -68.25 -20.59 0.86
N PRO A 358 -67.49 -21.71 0.63
CA PRO A 358 -66.13 -21.87 0.10
C PRO A 358 -65.92 -23.04 -0.94
N ALA A 359 -64.86 -22.94 -1.78
CA ALA A 359 -64.01 -24.04 -2.30
C ALA A 359 -64.68 -25.23 -3.09
N PRO A 360 -63.96 -26.31 -3.52
CA PRO A 360 -62.52 -26.46 -3.77
C PRO A 360 -62.17 -27.01 -5.20
N GLN A 361 -61.13 -26.50 -5.88
CA GLN A 361 -60.41 -27.25 -6.93
C GLN A 361 -58.92 -26.85 -7.05
N VAL A 362 -58.09 -27.85 -7.38
CA VAL A 362 -56.63 -27.81 -7.62
C VAL A 362 -56.32 -28.97 -8.61
N PRO A 363 -55.32 -28.90 -9.52
CA PRO A 363 -54.48 -27.76 -9.94
C PRO A 363 -54.70 -27.39 -11.43
N ASN A 364 -54.12 -26.26 -11.87
CA ASN A 364 -53.43 -26.23 -13.17
C ASN A 364 -52.37 -25.10 -13.24
N GLU A 365 -51.42 -25.23 -14.17
CA GLU A 365 -50.20 -24.42 -14.22
C GLU A 365 -50.37 -23.09 -14.98
N ARG A 366 -49.81 -21.98 -14.45
CA ARG A 366 -48.89 -21.03 -15.15
C ARG A 366 -48.65 -19.72 -14.39
N THR A 367 -47.57 -19.04 -14.77
CA THR A 367 -47.27 -17.60 -14.51
C THR A 367 -46.64 -17.23 -13.16
N VAL A 368 -45.37 -17.61 -12.96
CA VAL A 368 -44.50 -16.96 -11.95
C VAL A 368 -43.66 -15.85 -12.60
N GLN A 369 -44.29 -14.71 -12.89
CA GLN A 369 -43.61 -13.43 -13.14
C GLN A 369 -44.51 -12.29 -12.63
N THR A 370 -43.93 -11.35 -11.84
CA THR A 370 -44.37 -9.97 -11.48
C THR A 370 -44.16 -9.53 -10.01
N VAL A 371 -43.39 -10.25 -9.18
CA VAL A 371 -42.96 -9.72 -7.87
C VAL A 371 -41.74 -8.79 -7.97
N GLU A 372 -40.66 -9.23 -8.62
CA GLU A 372 -39.39 -8.47 -8.66
C GLU A 372 -39.47 -7.18 -9.48
N SER A 373 -40.21 -7.17 -10.60
CA SER A 373 -40.45 -5.96 -11.40
C SER A 373 -41.13 -4.86 -10.57
N ARG A 374 -42.10 -5.22 -9.71
CA ARG A 374 -42.75 -4.28 -8.78
C ARG A 374 -41.83 -3.80 -7.65
N ARG A 375 -40.89 -4.64 -7.20
CA ARG A 375 -39.87 -4.29 -6.21
C ARG A 375 -38.83 -3.31 -6.79
N SER A 376 -38.33 -3.61 -7.99
CA SER A 376 -37.34 -2.78 -8.71
C SER A 376 -37.89 -1.40 -9.06
N ASN A 377 -39.13 -1.31 -9.55
CA ASN A 377 -39.76 -0.04 -9.90
C ASN A 377 -40.02 0.85 -8.65
N ARG A 378 -40.32 0.27 -7.48
CA ARG A 378 -40.38 1.03 -6.22
C ARG A 378 -39.02 1.56 -5.78
N ILE A 379 -37.95 0.78 -5.93
CA ILE A 379 -36.58 1.20 -5.59
C ILE A 379 -36.09 2.30 -6.54
N ALA A 380 -36.40 2.21 -7.84
CA ALA A 380 -36.09 3.26 -8.81
C ALA A 380 -36.83 4.58 -8.49
N ALA A 381 -38.14 4.53 -8.24
CA ALA A 381 -38.93 5.70 -7.88
C ALA A 381 -38.45 6.38 -6.58
N GLY A 382 -38.05 5.58 -5.58
CA GLY A 382 -37.47 6.10 -4.34
C GLY A 382 -36.15 6.86 -4.56
N LYS A 383 -35.26 6.34 -5.41
CA LYS A 383 -33.99 7.01 -5.76
C LYS A 383 -34.21 8.31 -6.53
N GLN A 384 -35.15 8.32 -7.47
CA GLN A 384 -35.52 9.53 -8.24
C GLN A 384 -36.03 10.65 -7.32
N ALA A 385 -36.94 10.34 -6.40
CA ALA A 385 -37.52 11.33 -5.48
C ALA A 385 -36.48 11.96 -4.53
N VAL A 386 -35.48 11.20 -4.08
CA VAL A 386 -34.37 11.73 -3.26
C VAL A 386 -33.49 12.67 -4.07
N TYR A 387 -33.18 12.33 -5.32
CA TYR A 387 -32.38 13.16 -6.22
C TYR A 387 -33.07 14.50 -6.55
N GLU A 388 -34.37 14.47 -6.84
CA GLU A 388 -35.17 15.68 -7.10
C GLU A 388 -35.36 16.55 -5.84
N SER A 389 -35.45 15.94 -4.65
CA SER A 389 -35.46 16.66 -3.37
C SER A 389 -34.13 17.39 -3.09
N ALA A 390 -33.00 16.76 -3.41
CA ALA A 390 -31.68 17.37 -3.31
C ALA A 390 -31.53 18.56 -4.29
N GLN A 391 -31.91 18.40 -5.56
CA GLN A 391 -31.88 19.50 -6.54
C GLN A 391 -32.83 20.65 -6.17
N THR A 392 -34.00 20.35 -5.59
CA THR A 392 -34.96 21.35 -5.12
C THR A 392 -34.39 22.16 -3.94
N THR A 393 -33.67 21.50 -3.04
CA THR A 393 -32.98 22.15 -1.90
C THR A 393 -31.88 23.10 -2.41
N LEU A 394 -31.03 22.63 -3.33
CA LEU A 394 -30.00 23.43 -4.00
C LEU A 394 -30.55 24.67 -4.72
N ARG A 395 -31.70 24.54 -5.42
CA ARG A 395 -32.37 25.68 -6.08
C ARG A 395 -33.00 26.67 -5.11
N ARG A 396 -33.29 26.27 -3.87
CA ARG A 396 -33.97 27.13 -2.87
C ARG A 396 -32.99 28.01 -2.10
N THR A 397 -31.77 27.56 -1.87
CA THR A 397 -30.69 28.35 -1.25
C THR A 397 -30.21 29.50 -2.11
N SER A 398 -30.24 29.37 -3.44
CA SER A 398 -29.71 30.38 -4.39
C SER A 398 -30.58 31.63 -4.59
N ARG A 399 -31.65 31.85 -3.79
CA ARG A 399 -32.68 32.87 -4.13
C ARG A 399 -33.16 33.79 -3.01
N THR A 400 -32.54 33.78 -1.82
CA THR A 400 -33.03 34.58 -0.66
C THR A 400 -31.93 35.29 0.16
N THR A 401 -31.31 36.31 -0.41
CA THR A 401 -30.64 37.38 0.35
C THR A 401 -30.87 38.75 -0.30
N LYS A 402 -31.89 39.49 0.15
CA LYS A 402 -32.11 40.89 -0.22
C LYS A 402 -31.87 41.79 0.99
N THR A 403 -30.89 42.69 0.86
CA THR A 403 -30.78 44.01 1.52
C THR A 403 -31.12 44.12 3.02
N LYS A 404 -30.08 44.32 3.84
CA LYS A 404 -30.12 45.24 4.99
C LYS A 404 -28.72 45.80 5.28
N THR A 405 -28.54 47.10 5.07
CA THR A 405 -27.48 47.89 5.71
C THR A 405 -27.90 48.20 7.17
N PRO A 406 -26.93 48.44 8.08
CA PRO A 406 -26.56 49.83 8.35
C PRO A 406 -25.07 50.10 8.65
N ASN A 407 -24.64 51.30 8.29
CA ASN A 407 -23.70 52.21 8.96
C ASN A 407 -22.64 51.71 9.98
N SER A 408 -21.39 52.04 9.64
CA SER A 408 -20.52 53.03 10.32
C SER A 408 -19.53 52.64 11.42
N GLU A 409 -18.51 53.51 11.48
CA GLU A 409 -17.51 53.78 12.52
C GLU A 409 -16.16 53.05 12.47
N SER A 410 -15.13 53.89 12.40
CA SER A 410 -13.71 53.59 12.32
C SER A 410 -13.09 53.28 13.69
N ARG A 411 -11.93 52.62 13.68
CA ARG A 411 -10.78 53.14 14.46
C ARG A 411 -9.43 52.70 13.90
N ASN A 412 -8.45 53.60 13.99
CA ASN A 412 -7.05 53.31 13.71
C ASN A 412 -6.44 52.39 14.79
N ASN A 413 -5.35 51.71 14.46
CA ASN A 413 -4.05 52.00 15.08
C ASN A 413 -2.89 51.32 14.32
N GLN A 414 -1.87 52.12 13.99
CA GLN A 414 -0.49 51.62 13.86
C GLN A 414 0.11 51.44 15.27
N PRO A 415 1.24 50.74 15.36
CA PRO A 415 2.44 51.46 15.81
C PRO A 415 3.62 51.32 14.84
N LYS A 416 4.65 52.14 15.09
CA LYS A 416 5.89 52.22 14.29
C LYS A 416 6.92 51.19 14.80
N GLY A 417 7.84 50.78 13.93
CA GLY A 417 8.94 49.85 14.27
C GLY A 417 10.13 50.53 14.95
N ASN A 418 11.25 49.81 15.00
CA ASN A 418 12.60 50.30 15.32
C ASN A 418 13.64 49.37 14.67
N GLU A 419 14.69 49.94 14.08
CA GLU A 419 16.01 49.28 13.97
C GLU A 419 16.84 49.63 15.23
N PRO A 420 18.01 49.00 15.49
CA PRO A 420 19.23 49.55 14.87
C PRO A 420 20.36 48.53 14.55
N ASN A 421 21.20 48.94 13.60
CA ASN A 421 22.66 48.72 13.48
C ASN A 421 23.29 47.31 13.68
N SER A 422 23.85 46.81 12.57
CA SER A 422 25.26 46.40 12.38
C SER A 422 26.13 45.94 13.57
N ASP A 423 26.88 44.85 13.34
CA ASP A 423 28.34 45.05 13.24
C ASP A 423 29.03 44.04 12.28
N THR A 424 30.33 44.24 12.08
CA THR A 424 31.12 43.77 10.93
C THR A 424 32.07 42.63 11.31
N HIS A 425 32.28 41.65 10.41
CA HIS A 425 33.59 40.98 10.32
C HIS A 425 33.83 40.40 8.91
N GLN A 426 34.86 40.93 8.24
CA GLN A 426 35.52 40.26 7.11
C GLN A 426 36.77 39.53 7.64
N LEU A 427 37.09 38.38 7.04
CA LEU A 427 38.43 37.80 7.06
C LEU A 427 38.75 37.28 5.66
N ALA A 428 39.85 37.77 5.11
CA ALA A 428 40.48 37.23 3.91
C ALA A 428 41.81 36.58 4.30
N GLY A 429 42.22 35.54 3.58
CA GLY A 429 43.49 34.84 3.78
C GLY A 429 43.90 34.13 2.50
N GLU A 430 44.89 34.70 1.81
CA GLU A 430 45.60 34.05 0.71
C GLU A 430 46.63 33.06 1.26
N LEU A 431 47.04 32.06 0.47
CA LEU A 431 48.46 31.86 0.10
C LEU A 431 48.68 30.72 -0.92
N ASP A 432 49.63 30.99 -1.81
CA ASP A 432 50.50 30.11 -2.62
C ASP A 432 50.01 28.81 -3.30
N LYS A 433 49.83 28.94 -4.63
CA LYS A 433 50.75 28.38 -5.66
C LYS A 433 51.58 27.13 -5.30
N CYS A 434 51.44 26.10 -6.14
CA CYS A 434 52.60 25.36 -6.64
C CYS A 434 52.40 24.97 -8.13
N SER A 435 53.44 24.47 -8.80
CA SER A 435 53.59 24.60 -10.25
C SER A 435 53.93 23.30 -11.00
N SER A 436 53.22 23.08 -12.11
CA SER A 436 53.65 22.54 -13.44
C SER A 436 54.54 21.29 -13.58
N LEU A 437 54.37 20.62 -14.73
CA LEU A 437 55.14 19.47 -15.27
C LEU A 437 54.70 18.11 -14.71
N ASP A 438 54.69 17.01 -15.47
CA ASP A 438 55.18 16.76 -16.85
C ASP A 438 54.10 16.19 -17.81
N GLU A 439 54.30 16.39 -19.12
CA GLU A 439 53.61 15.62 -20.18
C GLU A 439 54.52 14.49 -20.70
N VAL A 440 53.98 13.28 -20.91
CA VAL A 440 54.68 12.19 -21.63
C VAL A 440 53.73 11.52 -22.63
N PRO A 441 54.01 11.56 -23.94
CA PRO A 441 53.18 10.94 -24.96
C PRO A 441 53.54 9.46 -25.17
N VAL A 442 52.52 8.61 -25.40
CA VAL A 442 52.70 7.21 -25.84
C VAL A 442 52.03 7.00 -27.19
N ALA A 443 52.75 6.39 -28.13
CA ALA A 443 52.33 6.22 -29.52
C ALA A 443 51.43 4.98 -29.75
N PRO A 444 50.60 4.95 -30.81
CA PRO A 444 49.69 3.83 -31.08
C PRO A 444 50.38 2.68 -31.83
N ASP A 445 50.31 1.47 -31.28
CA ASP A 445 50.86 0.26 -31.92
C ASP A 445 49.83 -0.45 -32.82
N LYS A 446 50.32 -1.33 -33.71
CA LYS A 446 49.60 -1.84 -34.88
C LYS A 446 49.67 -3.36 -35.01
N ARG A 447 48.54 -3.93 -35.45
CA ARG A 447 48.35 -5.30 -36.00
C ARG A 447 48.46 -6.45 -34.99
N ARG A 448 47.40 -7.25 -34.92
CA ARG A 448 47.39 -8.50 -35.71
C ARG A 448 45.97 -8.90 -36.09
N ALA A 449 45.83 -9.53 -37.27
CA ALA A 449 44.61 -10.18 -37.71
C ALA A 449 44.91 -11.66 -37.94
N THR A 450 43.99 -12.54 -37.56
CA THR A 450 44.05 -13.98 -37.81
C THR A 450 42.64 -14.50 -38.14
N SER A 451 42.43 -14.81 -39.41
CA SER A 451 41.50 -15.87 -39.85
C SER A 451 41.97 -17.23 -39.29
N VAL A 452 41.21 -18.34 -39.27
CA VAL A 452 40.07 -18.89 -40.05
C VAL A 452 39.36 -19.94 -39.13
N PRO A 453 38.34 -20.74 -39.53
CA PRO A 453 37.33 -20.62 -40.60
C PRO A 453 35.88 -20.71 -40.07
N LEU A 454 34.88 -20.80 -40.97
CA LEU A 454 33.49 -21.16 -40.62
C LEU A 454 33.26 -22.67 -40.67
N ASP A 455 32.27 -23.15 -39.91
CA ASP A 455 31.43 -24.29 -40.32
C ASP A 455 29.95 -24.07 -39.85
N PHE A 456 29.02 -24.89 -40.35
CA PHE A 456 27.58 -24.59 -40.44
C PHE A 456 26.72 -25.12 -39.28
N GLY A 457 25.64 -24.41 -38.95
CA GLY A 457 24.53 -24.98 -38.18
C GLY A 457 23.45 -24.00 -37.72
N LYS A 458 22.25 -24.07 -38.34
CA LYS A 458 20.97 -23.51 -37.85
C LYS A 458 20.99 -22.03 -37.40
N THR A 459 20.99 -21.12 -38.39
CA THR A 459 20.62 -19.71 -38.16
C THR A 459 19.14 -19.57 -37.83
N HIS A 460 18.78 -19.64 -36.54
CA HIS A 460 17.72 -18.74 -36.08
C HIS A 460 18.18 -17.31 -36.39
N LYS A 461 17.31 -16.48 -36.97
CA LYS A 461 17.54 -15.03 -36.97
C LYS A 461 17.46 -14.57 -35.51
N ARG A 462 18.59 -14.54 -34.80
CA ARG A 462 18.72 -13.70 -33.60
C ARG A 462 18.20 -12.32 -33.99
N PHE A 463 17.42 -11.68 -33.11
CA PHE A 463 17.27 -10.23 -33.18
C PHE A 463 18.68 -9.66 -33.30
N ARG A 464 18.94 -8.98 -34.42
CA ARG A 464 20.27 -8.44 -34.70
C ARG A 464 20.52 -7.40 -33.62
N ASP A 465 21.60 -7.57 -32.88
CA ASP A 465 22.02 -6.70 -31.78
C ASP A 465 21.80 -5.24 -32.22
N GLN A 466 20.82 -4.56 -31.62
CA GLN A 466 20.41 -3.24 -32.08
C GLN A 466 21.52 -2.26 -31.69
N THR A 467 22.46 -2.09 -32.61
CA THR A 467 23.69 -1.30 -32.49
C THR A 467 23.48 -0.09 -31.60
N VAL A 468 23.98 -0.21 -30.36
CA VAL A 468 23.55 0.54 -29.16
C VAL A 468 22.72 1.76 -29.52
N ILE A 469 21.39 1.60 -29.51
CA ILE A 469 20.49 2.75 -29.58
C ILE A 469 20.59 3.45 -28.24
N GLY A 470 21.65 4.25 -28.10
CA GLY A 470 21.89 5.10 -26.95
C GLY A 470 20.65 5.96 -26.70
N PRO A 471 20.36 6.31 -25.43
CA PRO A 471 19.16 7.05 -25.07
C PRO A 471 18.96 8.23 -26.01
N ARG A 472 17.83 8.26 -26.73
CA ARG A 472 17.51 9.38 -27.63
C ARG A 472 17.32 10.63 -26.75
N GLY A 473 18.38 11.42 -26.62
CA GLY A 473 18.44 12.61 -25.77
C GLY A 473 17.27 13.56 -26.03
N PHE A 474 16.93 14.36 -25.01
CA PHE A 474 15.63 15.00 -24.83
C PHE A 474 15.03 15.63 -26.09
N ARG A 475 13.85 15.14 -26.51
CA ARG A 475 13.11 15.53 -27.72
C ARG A 475 11.63 15.77 -27.39
N PRO A 476 11.24 16.98 -26.96
CA PRO A 476 9.89 17.25 -26.46
C PRO A 476 8.78 17.08 -27.53
N ASP A 477 9.14 17.16 -28.81
CA ASP A 477 8.23 17.05 -29.96
C ASP A 477 8.18 15.64 -30.61
N ALA A 478 9.01 14.68 -30.15
CA ALA A 478 9.03 13.34 -30.75
C ALA A 478 7.74 12.57 -30.46
N LEU A 479 7.10 12.06 -31.53
CA LEU A 479 6.01 11.09 -31.41
C LEU A 479 6.59 9.67 -31.25
N PRO A 480 5.99 8.80 -30.40
CA PRO A 480 6.41 7.41 -30.28
C PRO A 480 6.30 6.66 -31.61
N GLN A 481 7.34 5.91 -31.96
CA GLN A 481 7.31 5.08 -33.17
C GLN A 481 6.67 3.71 -32.90
N CYS A 482 5.55 3.44 -33.59
CA CYS A 482 4.96 2.11 -33.69
C CYS A 482 5.73 1.27 -34.73
N ASP A 483 6.06 0.02 -34.40
CA ASP A 483 6.54 -0.98 -35.38
C ASP A 483 5.77 -2.28 -35.12
N SER A 484 4.53 -2.31 -35.58
CA SER A 484 3.61 -3.43 -35.36
C SER A 484 4.13 -4.76 -35.90
N VAL A 485 5.06 -4.75 -36.87
CA VAL A 485 5.69 -5.96 -37.40
C VAL A 485 6.76 -6.48 -36.43
N SER A 486 7.68 -5.62 -35.98
CA SER A 486 8.65 -6.00 -34.94
C SER A 486 7.95 -6.42 -33.64
N ASP A 487 6.88 -5.71 -33.28
CA ASP A 487 6.18 -5.89 -32.01
C ASP A 487 5.33 -7.17 -32.02
N GLN A 488 4.74 -7.54 -33.17
CA GLN A 488 4.10 -8.84 -33.35
C GLN A 488 5.11 -10.00 -33.33
N VAL A 489 6.31 -9.83 -33.89
CA VAL A 489 7.38 -10.85 -33.81
C VAL A 489 7.87 -11.03 -32.37
N TYR A 490 8.03 -9.94 -31.61
CA TYR A 490 8.38 -9.98 -30.18
C TYR A 490 7.29 -10.71 -29.38
N LEU A 491 6.01 -10.40 -29.60
CA LEU A 491 4.89 -11.12 -28.95
C LEU A 491 4.88 -12.61 -29.31
N ALA A 492 5.06 -12.96 -30.58
CA ALA A 492 5.06 -14.37 -31.01
C ALA A 492 6.20 -15.17 -30.36
N GLN A 493 7.39 -14.59 -30.22
CA GLN A 493 8.49 -15.21 -29.48
C GLN A 493 8.18 -15.31 -27.97
N ALA A 494 7.60 -14.26 -27.38
CA ALA A 494 7.21 -14.27 -25.97
C ALA A 494 6.14 -15.33 -25.66
N VAL A 495 5.14 -15.52 -26.53
CA VAL A 495 4.14 -16.60 -26.40
C VAL A 495 4.81 -17.98 -26.40
N SER A 496 5.85 -18.20 -27.21
CA SER A 496 6.62 -19.44 -27.19
C SER A 496 7.38 -19.62 -25.87
N GLU A 497 8.15 -18.60 -25.45
CA GLU A 497 8.99 -18.67 -24.25
C GLU A 497 8.18 -18.74 -22.94
N VAL A 498 6.98 -18.15 -22.91
CA VAL A 498 6.01 -18.26 -21.82
C VAL A 498 5.30 -19.61 -21.86
N SER A 499 4.92 -20.13 -23.05
CA SER A 499 4.28 -21.45 -23.14
C SER A 499 5.18 -22.58 -22.67
N GLU A 500 6.49 -22.48 -22.90
CA GLU A 500 7.47 -23.42 -22.37
C GLU A 500 7.48 -23.44 -20.83
N ARG A 501 7.39 -22.27 -20.17
CA ARG A 501 7.37 -22.18 -18.70
C ARG A 501 6.00 -22.53 -18.10
N ALA A 502 4.90 -22.22 -18.79
CA ALA A 502 3.55 -22.62 -18.36
C ALA A 502 3.36 -24.15 -18.35
N ASN A 503 4.16 -24.89 -19.13
CA ASN A 503 4.18 -26.34 -19.16
C ASN A 503 5.10 -26.98 -18.09
N ASP A 504 5.76 -26.18 -17.23
CA ASP A 504 6.60 -26.69 -16.15
C ASP A 504 5.75 -27.20 -14.97
N ALA A 505 5.85 -28.50 -14.72
CA ALA A 505 5.13 -29.19 -13.64
C ALA A 505 5.71 -28.94 -12.23
N SER A 506 6.73 -28.07 -12.08
CA SER A 506 7.38 -27.76 -10.79
C SER A 506 6.45 -27.14 -9.72
N GLY A 507 5.29 -26.59 -10.12
CA GLY A 507 4.44 -25.80 -9.23
C GLY A 507 5.07 -24.46 -8.80
N SER A 508 6.12 -24.02 -9.50
CA SER A 508 6.81 -22.77 -9.23
C SER A 508 5.94 -21.55 -9.53
N ARG A 509 6.29 -20.42 -8.91
CA ARG A 509 5.69 -19.11 -9.16
C ARG A 509 5.85 -18.72 -10.63
N GLY A 510 7.01 -18.99 -11.22
CA GLY A 510 7.28 -18.80 -12.63
C GLY A 510 6.33 -19.59 -13.54
N ALA A 511 6.00 -20.84 -13.20
CA ALA A 511 5.03 -21.65 -13.94
C ALA A 511 3.61 -21.09 -13.79
N ARG A 512 3.17 -20.73 -12.57
CA ARG A 512 1.84 -20.15 -12.31
C ARG A 512 1.63 -18.80 -13.01
N THR A 513 2.60 -17.89 -12.91
CA THR A 513 2.59 -16.60 -13.62
C THR A 513 2.60 -16.80 -15.14
N ALA A 514 3.36 -17.77 -15.66
CA ALA A 514 3.35 -18.08 -17.08
C ALA A 514 2.00 -18.66 -17.54
N ALA A 515 1.37 -19.54 -16.75
CA ALA A 515 0.06 -20.11 -17.06
C ALA A 515 -1.06 -19.05 -17.10
N CYS A 516 -1.05 -18.09 -16.16
CA CYS A 516 -1.97 -16.95 -16.14
C CYS A 516 -1.77 -15.99 -17.34
N LEU A 517 -0.52 -15.69 -17.70
CA LEU A 517 -0.22 -14.80 -18.84
C LEU A 517 -0.40 -15.45 -20.21
N LEU A 518 -0.27 -16.78 -20.33
CA LEU A 518 -0.29 -17.46 -21.63
C LEU A 518 -1.58 -17.27 -22.46
N PRO A 519 -2.81 -17.38 -21.92
CA PRO A 519 -4.02 -17.10 -22.70
C PRO A 519 -4.09 -15.62 -23.11
N ILE A 520 -3.83 -14.71 -22.16
CA ILE A 520 -3.77 -13.27 -22.38
C ILE A 520 -2.82 -12.91 -23.53
N LEU A 521 -1.60 -13.45 -23.56
CA LEU A 521 -0.62 -13.17 -24.61
C LEU A 521 -0.95 -13.82 -25.96
N LYS A 522 -1.75 -14.89 -25.99
CA LYS A 522 -2.27 -15.48 -27.24
C LYS A 522 -3.42 -14.67 -27.85
N ASN A 523 -4.24 -14.05 -26.99
CA ASN A 523 -5.51 -13.45 -27.39
C ASN A 523 -5.45 -11.90 -27.49
N CYS A 524 -4.44 -11.27 -26.87
CA CYS A 524 -4.27 -9.81 -26.89
C CYS A 524 -3.99 -9.25 -28.29
N LYS A 525 -4.42 -8.00 -28.50
CA LYS A 525 -4.40 -7.32 -29.80
C LYS A 525 -3.53 -6.07 -29.77
N HIS A 526 -3.06 -5.62 -30.92
CA HIS A 526 -2.44 -4.30 -31.01
C HIS A 526 -3.51 -3.24 -30.67
N PRO A 527 -3.19 -2.20 -29.86
CA PRO A 527 -4.13 -1.14 -29.52
C PRO A 527 -4.62 -0.38 -30.74
N ASN A 528 -5.89 0.06 -30.71
CA ASN A 528 -6.33 1.18 -31.52
C ASN A 528 -5.68 2.48 -31.04
N THR A 529 -4.93 3.12 -31.94
CA THR A 529 -4.29 4.44 -31.74
C THR A 529 -4.86 5.53 -32.65
N ASP A 530 -5.96 5.25 -33.37
CA ASP A 530 -6.62 6.17 -34.30
C ASP A 530 -8.09 6.40 -33.89
N GLU A 531 -8.43 7.66 -33.61
CA GLU A 531 -9.79 8.08 -33.21
C GLU A 531 -10.83 7.84 -34.32
N SER A 532 -10.41 7.80 -35.59
CA SER A 532 -11.29 7.48 -36.72
C SER A 532 -11.66 6.00 -36.81
N CYS A 533 -10.87 5.12 -36.18
CA CYS A 533 -11.17 3.69 -36.05
C CYS A 533 -12.00 3.36 -34.80
N GLY A 534 -12.37 4.36 -33.99
CA GLY A 534 -13.22 4.23 -32.81
C GLY A 534 -12.55 4.72 -31.53
N ALA A 535 -13.00 4.20 -30.38
CA ALA A 535 -12.39 4.54 -29.10
C ALA A 535 -10.91 4.11 -29.06
N LEU A 536 -10.05 4.99 -28.54
CA LEU A 536 -8.63 4.69 -28.35
C LEU A 536 -8.43 3.65 -27.25
N ASP A 537 -7.53 2.70 -27.50
CA ASP A 537 -6.96 1.79 -26.49
C ASP A 537 -5.67 2.36 -25.88
N LEU A 538 -5.02 3.31 -26.56
CA LEU A 538 -3.70 3.88 -26.22
C LEU A 538 -3.55 5.29 -26.82
N HIS A 539 -3.06 6.25 -26.05
CA HIS A 539 -2.63 7.55 -26.58
C HIS A 539 -1.15 7.55 -26.97
N LEU A 540 -0.83 7.91 -28.22
CA LEU A 540 0.55 8.21 -28.65
C LEU A 540 0.72 9.73 -28.77
N MET A 541 1.58 10.34 -27.94
CA MET A 541 1.75 11.79 -27.89
C MET A 541 3.22 12.21 -27.79
N SER A 542 3.55 13.37 -28.36
CA SER A 542 4.79 14.08 -28.04
C SER A 542 4.72 14.67 -26.63
N GLY A 543 5.85 14.84 -25.94
CA GLY A 543 5.92 15.44 -24.60
C GLY A 543 5.12 16.75 -24.44
N ILE A 544 5.18 17.66 -25.42
CA ILE A 544 4.40 18.92 -25.38
C ILE A 544 2.88 18.68 -25.41
N ARG A 545 2.42 17.76 -26.27
CA ARG A 545 0.99 17.38 -26.37
C ARG A 545 0.53 16.66 -25.10
N ALA A 546 1.31 15.69 -24.62
CA ALA A 546 1.05 14.97 -23.37
C ALA A 546 0.97 15.94 -22.18
N LYS A 547 1.87 16.92 -22.11
CA LYS A 547 1.85 17.95 -21.06
C LYS A 547 0.55 18.75 -21.10
N LYS A 548 0.20 19.32 -22.26
CA LYS A 548 -1.02 20.11 -22.44
C LYS A 548 -2.28 19.30 -22.13
N PHE A 549 -2.30 18.02 -22.47
CA PHE A 549 -3.40 17.12 -22.15
C PHE A 549 -3.50 16.84 -20.64
N LEU A 550 -2.41 16.39 -20.02
CA LEU A 550 -2.37 16.03 -18.59
C LEU A 550 -2.41 17.24 -17.64
N ASP A 551 -2.11 18.46 -18.07
CA ASP A 551 -2.30 19.68 -17.27
C ASP A 551 -3.80 20.03 -17.06
N SER A 552 -4.75 19.32 -17.70
CA SER A 552 -6.20 19.51 -17.50
C SER A 552 -7.04 18.24 -17.45
N ASN A 553 -6.50 17.08 -17.83
CA ASN A 553 -7.25 15.82 -17.98
C ASN A 553 -6.54 14.64 -17.29
N THR A 554 -7.33 13.63 -16.93
CA THR A 554 -6.86 12.26 -16.66
C THR A 554 -7.26 11.39 -17.85
N PRO A 555 -6.34 10.62 -18.46
CA PRO A 555 -6.69 9.69 -19.52
C PRO A 555 -7.39 8.47 -18.95
N ASP A 556 -8.25 7.84 -19.75
CA ASP A 556 -8.95 6.59 -19.39
C ASP A 556 -8.30 5.34 -20.01
N VAL A 557 -7.15 5.52 -20.66
CA VAL A 557 -6.26 4.51 -21.23
C VAL A 557 -4.79 4.92 -21.03
N PRO A 558 -3.80 4.01 -21.19
CA PRO A 558 -2.40 4.37 -21.13
C PRO A 558 -2.00 5.44 -22.15
N LEU A 559 -0.91 6.16 -21.86
CA LEU A 559 -0.33 7.18 -22.75
C LEU A 559 1.18 6.93 -22.90
N ILE A 560 1.69 6.94 -24.13
CA ILE A 560 3.13 6.82 -24.42
C ILE A 560 3.66 8.12 -25.03
N THR A 561 4.88 8.47 -24.63
CA THR A 561 5.71 9.54 -25.18
C THR A 561 7.11 9.01 -25.50
N GLU A 562 7.89 9.73 -26.29
CA GLU A 562 9.29 9.39 -26.59
C GLU A 562 10.22 10.58 -26.29
N GLY A 563 11.48 10.31 -25.95
CA GLY A 563 12.51 11.34 -25.74
C GLY A 563 12.24 12.26 -24.54
N GLN A 564 11.53 11.77 -23.50
CA GLN A 564 11.20 12.55 -22.30
C GLN A 564 12.18 12.37 -21.14
N GLN A 565 13.19 11.51 -21.32
CA GLN A 565 14.25 11.26 -20.37
C GLN A 565 15.17 12.49 -20.25
N VAL A 566 15.48 12.88 -19.01
CA VAL A 566 16.34 14.03 -18.68
C VAL A 566 17.76 13.60 -18.27
N PHE A 567 17.91 12.37 -17.76
CA PHE A 567 19.23 11.82 -17.41
C PHE A 567 19.93 11.22 -18.64
N GLU A 568 21.19 11.61 -18.84
CA GLU A 568 22.05 11.12 -19.92
C GLU A 568 23.07 10.14 -19.36
N TRP A 569 23.04 8.90 -19.85
CA TRP A 569 23.96 7.83 -19.49
C TRP A 569 25.27 7.95 -20.31
N ASP A 570 26.41 7.46 -19.81
CA ASP A 570 27.63 7.39 -20.62
C ASP A 570 27.46 6.38 -21.76
N ASN A 571 27.64 6.86 -22.99
CA ASN A 571 27.52 6.08 -24.21
C ASN A 571 28.64 5.02 -24.37
N ARG A 572 29.61 4.97 -23.44
CA ARG A 572 30.65 3.92 -23.33
C ARG A 572 30.13 2.66 -22.64
N GLU A 573 29.17 2.81 -21.73
CA GLU A 573 28.71 1.79 -20.80
C GLU A 573 27.34 1.23 -21.22
N LYS A 574 26.87 0.20 -20.51
CA LYS A 574 25.45 -0.19 -20.51
C LYS A 574 24.77 0.51 -19.35
N ALA A 575 23.58 1.10 -19.54
CA ALA A 575 22.87 1.82 -18.48
C ALA A 575 22.63 0.97 -17.21
N ILE A 576 22.48 -0.36 -17.33
CA ILE A 576 22.45 -1.27 -16.17
C ILE A 576 23.76 -1.24 -15.37
N ALA A 577 24.92 -1.20 -16.02
CA ALA A 577 26.22 -1.15 -15.35
C ALA A 577 26.40 0.18 -14.63
N GLU A 578 26.25 1.30 -15.34
CA GLU A 578 26.35 2.64 -14.74
C GLU A 578 25.34 2.82 -13.59
N PHE A 579 24.09 2.33 -13.72
CA PHE A 579 23.11 2.38 -12.63
C PHE A 579 23.56 1.60 -11.39
N LEU A 580 24.16 0.43 -11.57
CA LEU A 580 24.72 -0.36 -10.48
C LEU A 580 25.96 0.31 -9.86
N GLU A 581 26.72 1.12 -10.61
CA GLU A 581 27.78 1.97 -10.05
C GLU A 581 27.20 3.16 -9.25
N TRP A 582 26.16 3.83 -9.74
CA TRP A 582 25.46 4.92 -9.03
C TRP A 582 24.84 4.48 -7.69
N ILE A 583 24.52 3.19 -7.53
CA ILE A 583 24.12 2.60 -6.24
C ILE A 583 25.28 2.60 -5.22
N GLY A 584 26.50 2.34 -5.70
CA GLY A 584 27.77 2.39 -4.96
C GLY A 584 28.00 1.36 -3.86
N ASP A 585 26.93 0.90 -3.22
CA ASP A 585 26.93 0.15 -1.96
C ASP A 585 26.33 -1.25 -2.17
N ASP A 586 27.21 -2.25 -2.23
CA ASP A 586 26.87 -3.65 -2.51
C ASP A 586 26.28 -4.38 -1.28
N ASP A 587 26.49 -3.88 -0.06
CA ASP A 587 26.03 -4.50 1.19
C ASP A 587 24.53 -4.24 1.47
N LYS A 588 23.92 -3.26 0.81
CA LYS A 588 22.48 -3.01 0.87
C LYS A 588 21.69 -4.21 0.32
N THR A 589 20.61 -4.58 1.00
CA THR A 589 19.65 -5.58 0.52
C THR A 589 18.52 -4.96 -0.31
N VAL A 590 18.03 -5.70 -1.30
CA VAL A 590 16.80 -5.39 -2.06
C VAL A 590 15.92 -6.63 -2.21
N SER A 591 14.61 -6.44 -2.33
CA SER A 591 13.64 -7.49 -2.63
C SER A 591 13.79 -7.97 -4.07
N VAL A 592 14.01 -9.28 -4.27
CA VAL A 592 14.15 -9.89 -5.59
C VAL A 592 13.09 -10.96 -5.80
N GLN A 593 12.28 -10.80 -6.84
CA GLN A 593 11.37 -11.83 -7.32
C GLN A 593 12.15 -12.90 -8.10
N ILE A 594 11.91 -14.16 -7.76
CA ILE A 594 12.66 -15.33 -8.25
C ILE A 594 11.65 -16.38 -8.76
N PRO A 595 11.57 -16.64 -10.08
CA PRO A 595 10.61 -17.56 -10.67
C PRO A 595 10.60 -18.99 -10.09
N SER A 596 11.75 -19.52 -9.68
CA SER A 596 11.84 -20.89 -9.13
C SER A 596 11.27 -21.06 -7.72
N LEU A 597 10.91 -19.97 -7.03
CA LEU A 597 10.24 -20.05 -5.73
C LEU A 597 8.87 -20.72 -5.87
N LYS A 598 8.36 -21.30 -4.78
CA LYS A 598 7.02 -21.88 -4.78
C LYS A 598 5.96 -20.79 -5.00
N ALA A 599 4.80 -21.18 -5.53
CA ALA A 599 3.70 -20.25 -5.76
C ALA A 599 2.90 -19.87 -4.49
N ASP A 600 3.14 -20.52 -3.35
CA ASP A 600 2.50 -20.34 -2.05
C ASP A 600 3.36 -19.60 -1.01
N SER A 601 4.66 -19.43 -1.27
CA SER A 601 5.60 -18.70 -0.41
C SER A 601 5.47 -17.18 -0.53
N CYS A 602 6.38 -16.43 0.12
CA CYS A 602 6.66 -15.05 -0.26
C CYS A 602 7.02 -14.94 -1.77
N SER A 603 6.69 -13.81 -2.38
CA SER A 603 6.92 -13.50 -3.80
C SER A 603 8.37 -13.11 -4.12
N CYS A 604 9.12 -12.67 -3.11
CA CYS A 604 10.50 -12.24 -3.21
C CYS A 604 11.37 -12.84 -2.10
N GLU A 605 12.68 -12.79 -2.30
CA GLU A 605 13.68 -12.98 -1.24
C GLU A 605 14.61 -11.75 -1.19
N PRO A 606 15.14 -11.39 -0.02
CA PRO A 606 16.20 -10.39 0.07
C PRO A 606 17.49 -10.92 -0.59
N ARG A 607 18.16 -10.04 -1.33
CA ARG A 607 19.49 -10.23 -1.91
C ARG A 607 20.33 -8.99 -1.70
N ASP A 608 21.61 -9.13 -1.43
CA ASP A 608 22.53 -7.99 -1.43
C ASP A 608 22.76 -7.46 -2.87
N LEU A 609 23.07 -6.18 -2.98
CA LEU A 609 23.26 -5.52 -4.27
C LEU A 609 24.55 -5.99 -4.98
N GLY A 610 25.52 -6.54 -4.25
CA GLY A 610 26.67 -7.25 -4.83
C GLY A 610 26.28 -8.50 -5.62
N GLN A 611 25.34 -9.32 -5.10
CA GLN A 611 24.75 -10.46 -5.81
C GLN A 611 23.93 -10.00 -7.01
N VAL A 612 23.11 -8.95 -6.86
CA VAL A 612 22.33 -8.38 -7.99
C VAL A 612 23.28 -7.87 -9.08
N ARG A 613 24.30 -7.08 -8.73
CA ARG A 613 25.34 -6.58 -9.63
C ARG A 613 26.05 -7.73 -10.36
N SER A 614 26.52 -8.72 -9.61
CA SER A 614 27.19 -9.91 -10.16
C SER A 614 26.31 -10.65 -11.17
N ARG A 615 25.03 -10.87 -10.85
CA ARG A 615 24.08 -11.56 -11.72
C ARG A 615 23.78 -10.74 -12.98
N PHE A 616 23.46 -9.45 -12.84
CA PHE A 616 23.11 -8.56 -13.95
C PHE A 616 24.29 -8.20 -14.88
N LEU A 617 25.53 -8.23 -14.39
CA LEU A 617 26.72 -8.00 -15.23
C LEU A 617 27.32 -9.29 -15.79
N SER A 618 26.98 -10.47 -15.26
CA SER A 618 27.40 -11.75 -15.85
C SER A 618 26.82 -11.95 -17.26
N SER A 619 27.61 -12.58 -18.12
CA SER A 619 27.24 -13.01 -19.48
C SER A 619 26.42 -14.31 -19.51
N ASN A 620 26.03 -14.84 -18.34
CA ASN A 620 25.30 -16.09 -18.23
C ASN A 620 23.81 -15.90 -18.50
N ASN A 621 23.27 -16.68 -19.45
CA ASN A 621 21.83 -16.83 -19.62
C ASN A 621 21.31 -17.87 -18.62
N GLU A 622 20.77 -17.39 -17.51
CA GLU A 622 20.25 -18.23 -16.43
C GLU A 622 18.78 -18.57 -16.65
N HIS A 623 18.38 -19.81 -16.33
CA HIS A 623 17.00 -20.27 -16.52
C HIS A 623 15.99 -19.67 -15.52
N ASP A 624 16.50 -19.12 -14.42
CA ASP A 624 15.76 -18.50 -13.32
C ASP A 624 16.08 -16.98 -13.26
N PRO A 625 15.41 -16.17 -14.12
CA PRO A 625 15.72 -14.75 -14.28
C PRO A 625 15.20 -13.94 -13.08
N TRP A 626 16.08 -13.20 -12.41
CA TRP A 626 15.71 -12.33 -11.29
C TRP A 626 15.03 -11.04 -11.76
N ASN A 627 14.10 -10.56 -10.94
CA ASN A 627 13.36 -9.31 -11.18
C ASN A 627 13.29 -8.48 -9.91
N VAL A 628 13.80 -7.25 -10.00
CA VAL A 628 13.91 -6.28 -8.91
C VAL A 628 13.02 -5.11 -9.29
N LEU A 629 11.89 -4.95 -8.59
CA LEU A 629 10.95 -3.85 -8.84
C LEU A 629 11.17 -2.70 -7.84
N ASP A 630 11.49 -3.05 -6.60
CA ASP A 630 11.51 -2.12 -5.47
C ASP A 630 12.92 -1.54 -5.22
N CYS A 631 13.69 -1.33 -6.30
CA CYS A 631 15.05 -0.79 -6.18
C CYS A 631 15.02 0.74 -6.05
N SER A 632 15.62 1.26 -4.98
CA SER A 632 15.78 2.71 -4.80
C SER A 632 16.55 3.32 -5.98
N CYS A 633 16.11 4.49 -6.47
CA CYS A 633 16.79 5.19 -7.54
C CYS A 633 17.81 6.21 -6.97
N PRO A 634 19.13 6.05 -7.22
CA PRO A 634 20.15 7.05 -6.86
C PRO A 634 20.24 8.21 -7.87
N VAL A 635 19.75 8.00 -9.10
CA VAL A 635 19.91 8.90 -10.25
C VAL A 635 19.13 10.22 -10.07
N PRO A 636 19.73 11.39 -10.30
CA PRO A 636 19.09 12.69 -10.08
C PRO A 636 17.98 13.01 -11.10
N SER A 637 16.91 13.68 -10.62
CA SER A 637 15.88 14.38 -11.42
C SER A 637 15.29 13.63 -12.63
N THR A 638 14.81 12.41 -12.40
CA THR A 638 14.29 11.51 -13.45
C THR A 638 12.89 11.83 -13.99
N LEU A 639 12.16 12.84 -13.48
CA LEU A 639 10.75 13.10 -13.80
C LEU A 639 10.55 13.62 -15.25
N PRO A 640 9.75 12.94 -16.10
CA PRO A 640 9.43 13.40 -17.45
C PRO A 640 8.81 14.79 -17.50
N SER A 641 9.24 15.60 -18.48
CA SER A 641 8.83 17.01 -18.61
C SER A 641 7.30 17.21 -18.64
N PHE A 642 6.56 16.23 -19.18
CA PHE A 642 5.12 16.30 -19.33
C PHE A 642 4.33 16.10 -18.02
N LEU A 643 4.96 15.53 -16.98
CA LEU A 643 4.37 15.29 -15.66
C LEU A 643 4.64 16.42 -14.63
N THR A 644 5.41 17.43 -15.03
CA THR A 644 5.63 18.68 -14.26
C THR A 644 4.38 19.56 -14.12
N GLY A 645 3.28 19.20 -14.80
CA GLY A 645 2.04 19.97 -14.82
C GLY A 645 1.34 20.03 -13.46
N ARG A 646 0.71 21.16 -13.11
CA ARG A 646 0.09 21.38 -11.78
C ARG A 646 -0.95 20.32 -11.44
N ASN A 647 -1.65 19.80 -12.45
CA ASN A 647 -2.62 18.72 -12.28
C ASN A 647 -1.97 17.43 -11.75
N CYS A 648 -0.74 17.10 -12.17
CA CYS A 648 -0.04 15.87 -11.83
C CYS A 648 0.75 15.95 -10.50
N GLN A 649 0.58 17.00 -9.71
CA GLN A 649 1.35 17.24 -8.49
C GLN A 649 0.56 16.91 -7.20
N LEU A 650 -0.55 16.16 -7.28
CA LEU A 650 -1.37 15.86 -6.09
C LEU A 650 -0.60 15.00 -5.07
N LEU A 651 0.16 13.99 -5.51
CA LEU A 651 0.90 13.10 -4.59
C LEU A 651 1.95 13.86 -3.77
N GLY A 652 2.79 14.67 -4.42
CA GLY A 652 3.76 15.54 -3.74
C GLY A 652 3.09 16.57 -2.81
N ARG A 653 1.86 17.02 -3.10
CA ARG A 653 1.09 17.87 -2.18
C ARG A 653 0.57 17.09 -0.97
N ILE A 654 0.15 15.84 -1.15
CA ILE A 654 -0.24 14.95 -0.04
C ILE A 654 0.97 14.70 0.86
N ARG A 655 2.13 14.37 0.29
CA ARG A 655 3.42 14.30 1.01
C ARG A 655 3.67 15.56 1.82
N ASP A 656 3.72 16.74 1.18
CA ASP A 656 3.98 18.01 1.87
C ASP A 656 2.99 18.27 3.02
N GLN A 657 1.71 17.90 2.84
CA GLN A 657 0.62 18.06 3.81
C GLN A 657 0.62 17.00 4.93
N VAL A 658 1.19 15.82 4.71
CA VAL A 658 1.44 14.79 5.74
C VAL A 658 2.67 15.19 6.56
N LEU A 659 3.77 15.55 5.90
CA LEU A 659 5.07 15.80 6.53
C LEU A 659 5.13 17.13 7.30
N ASN A 660 4.52 18.21 6.80
CA ASN A 660 4.60 19.54 7.41
C ASN A 660 3.33 19.97 8.15
N GLY A 661 2.21 19.27 7.95
CA GLY A 661 0.92 19.61 8.55
C GLY A 661 0.43 21.00 8.15
N HIS A 662 0.60 21.99 9.03
CA HIS A 662 0.24 23.39 8.78
C HIS A 662 1.46 24.33 8.71
N SER A 663 2.68 23.82 8.85
CA SER A 663 3.89 24.65 8.72
C SER A 663 4.27 24.85 7.24
N ALA A 664 4.83 26.02 6.94
CA ALA A 664 5.48 26.35 5.68
C ALA A 664 7.02 26.44 5.83
N GLU A 665 7.55 26.03 6.98
CA GLU A 665 8.98 25.96 7.26
C GLU A 665 9.64 24.77 6.53
N ARG A 666 10.96 24.67 6.62
CA ARG A 666 11.68 23.49 6.10
C ARG A 666 11.39 22.28 6.99
N ALA A 667 10.85 21.24 6.37
CA ALA A 667 10.45 19.97 6.96
C ALA A 667 11.51 19.34 7.89
N GLN A 668 11.40 19.54 9.21
CA GLN A 668 12.21 18.84 10.22
C GLN A 668 11.60 17.46 10.56
N VAL A 669 11.47 16.62 9.53
CA VAL A 669 10.95 15.25 9.66
C VAL A 669 12.10 14.27 9.95
N SER A 670 11.76 13.07 10.42
CA SER A 670 12.72 11.96 10.51
C SER A 670 13.25 11.57 9.12
N ARG A 671 14.41 10.90 9.08
CA ARG A 671 14.91 10.29 7.83
C ARG A 671 13.97 9.18 7.36
N ASP A 672 13.36 8.47 8.30
CA ASP A 672 12.54 7.29 8.07
C ASP A 672 11.24 7.70 7.34
N ASP A 673 10.53 8.72 7.85
CA ASP A 673 9.36 9.32 7.19
C ASP A 673 9.70 9.83 5.77
N TRP A 674 10.87 10.43 5.57
CA TRP A 674 11.31 10.89 4.25
C TRP A 674 11.69 9.74 3.30
N SER A 675 12.03 8.56 3.82
CA SER A 675 12.44 7.40 3.02
C SER A 675 11.21 6.71 2.41
N GLU A 676 10.14 6.52 3.17
CA GLU A 676 8.82 6.05 2.68
C GLU A 676 8.35 6.84 1.45
N TRP A 677 8.38 8.17 1.52
CA TRP A 677 8.00 9.02 0.39
C TRP A 677 9.01 8.99 -0.76
N LYS A 678 10.30 8.79 -0.48
CA LYS A 678 11.31 8.62 -1.53
C LYS A 678 11.08 7.32 -2.30
N GLU A 679 10.75 6.24 -1.61
CA GLU A 679 10.44 4.93 -2.20
C GLU A 679 9.23 5.04 -3.14
N VAL A 680 8.11 5.62 -2.70
CA VAL A 680 6.92 5.86 -3.53
C VAL A 680 7.20 6.80 -4.74
N GLU A 681 8.04 7.83 -4.56
CA GLU A 681 8.30 8.85 -5.59
C GLU A 681 9.54 8.59 -6.47
N HIS A 682 10.41 7.59 -6.22
CA HIS A 682 11.72 7.42 -6.90
C HIS A 682 12.25 5.96 -6.95
N TRP A 683 11.73 5.12 -7.84
CA TRP A 683 12.18 3.72 -8.01
C TRP A 683 12.75 3.39 -9.40
N ALA A 684 13.40 2.23 -9.47
CA ALA A 684 14.03 1.67 -10.66
C ALA A 684 13.72 0.16 -10.80
N LEU A 685 13.42 -0.27 -12.02
CA LEU A 685 13.06 -1.66 -12.34
C LEU A 685 14.23 -2.32 -13.07
N LEU A 686 14.79 -3.39 -12.50
CA LEU A 686 15.85 -4.20 -13.09
C LEU A 686 15.35 -5.63 -13.30
N SER A 687 15.36 -6.12 -14.52
CA SER A 687 14.79 -7.43 -14.85
C SER A 687 15.71 -8.21 -15.79
N LYS A 688 16.06 -9.44 -15.42
CA LYS A 688 16.70 -10.38 -16.35
C LYS A 688 15.71 -10.78 -17.44
N GLY A 689 16.24 -11.08 -18.63
CA GLY A 689 15.43 -11.52 -19.76
C GLY A 689 14.62 -12.75 -19.42
N GLY A 690 13.37 -12.80 -19.88
CA GLY A 690 12.49 -13.94 -19.64
C GLY A 690 11.76 -13.94 -18.28
N HIS A 691 11.89 -12.91 -17.44
CA HIS A 691 10.96 -12.72 -16.31
C HIS A 691 9.65 -12.11 -16.80
N CYS A 692 8.54 -12.53 -16.17
CA CYS A 692 7.19 -12.05 -16.45
C CYS A 692 6.48 -11.68 -15.16
N THR A 693 5.62 -10.67 -15.20
CA THR A 693 4.80 -10.20 -14.07
C THR A 693 3.34 -10.39 -14.43
N ALA A 694 2.59 -11.10 -13.59
CA ALA A 694 1.16 -11.41 -13.79
C ALA A 694 0.30 -10.13 -13.86
N PRO A 695 -0.95 -10.24 -14.36
CA PRO A 695 -1.91 -9.13 -14.30
C PRO A 695 -2.14 -8.64 -12.86
N HIS A 696 -1.99 -7.34 -12.64
CA HIS A 696 -2.22 -6.65 -11.36
C HIS A 696 -2.61 -5.19 -11.64
N MET A 697 -2.84 -4.41 -10.58
CA MET A 697 -2.81 -2.94 -10.63
C MET A 697 -1.73 -2.43 -9.67
N ASP A 698 -1.17 -1.25 -9.95
CA ASP A 698 -0.28 -0.57 -9.01
C ASP A 698 -0.99 -0.33 -7.66
N SER A 699 -0.24 -0.40 -6.56
CA SER A 699 -0.79 -0.28 -5.20
C SER A 699 -1.40 1.10 -4.90
N HIS A 700 -2.19 1.16 -3.82
CA HIS A 700 -2.75 2.39 -3.25
C HIS A 700 -3.57 3.25 -4.26
N GLY A 701 -4.06 2.62 -5.32
CA GLY A 701 -4.78 3.21 -6.45
C GLY A 701 -3.97 4.17 -7.30
N LEU A 702 -2.64 4.23 -7.14
CA LEU A 702 -1.80 5.26 -7.72
C LEU A 702 -1.82 5.24 -9.26
N ALA A 703 -1.51 6.38 -9.87
CA ALA A 703 -1.11 6.41 -11.28
C ALA A 703 0.42 6.29 -11.35
N THR A 704 0.96 5.80 -12.45
CA THR A 704 2.38 5.44 -12.55
C THR A 704 2.96 5.89 -13.88
N TRP A 705 4.26 6.18 -13.93
CA TRP A 705 4.99 6.26 -15.20
C TRP A 705 6.26 5.43 -15.17
N ILE A 706 6.65 4.92 -16.34
CA ILE A 706 7.86 4.10 -16.53
C ILE A 706 8.56 4.58 -17.80
N THR A 707 9.85 4.93 -17.71
CA THR A 707 10.72 5.25 -18.86
C THR A 707 11.78 4.18 -19.02
N VAL A 708 11.82 3.54 -20.19
CA VAL A 708 12.78 2.47 -20.49
C VAL A 708 14.17 3.06 -20.76
N GLN A 709 15.18 2.59 -20.04
CA GLN A 709 16.58 3.04 -20.17
C GLN A 709 17.39 2.10 -21.06
N GLN A 710 17.19 0.79 -20.88
CA GLN A 710 17.91 -0.26 -21.60
C GLN A 710 16.99 -1.47 -21.82
N GLY A 711 17.13 -2.09 -22.99
CA GLY A 711 16.37 -3.27 -23.41
C GLY A 711 14.91 -2.95 -23.75
N CYS A 712 14.23 -3.89 -24.40
CA CYS A 712 12.81 -3.82 -24.71
C CYS A 712 12.00 -4.72 -23.76
N PHE A 713 10.79 -4.31 -23.38
CA PHE A 713 9.83 -5.20 -22.74
C PHE A 713 8.41 -5.01 -23.25
N GLY A 714 7.69 -6.13 -23.31
CA GLY A 714 6.28 -6.16 -23.61
C GLY A 714 5.45 -5.80 -22.39
N PHE A 715 4.49 -4.92 -22.61
CA PHE A 715 3.47 -4.53 -21.65
C PHE A 715 2.10 -4.97 -22.19
N VAL A 716 1.25 -5.53 -21.33
CA VAL A 716 -0.11 -5.98 -21.70
C VAL A 716 -1.13 -5.44 -20.68
N TRP A 717 -2.25 -4.89 -21.15
CA TRP A 717 -3.28 -4.30 -20.28
C TRP A 717 -4.70 -4.60 -20.75
N MET A 718 -5.65 -4.56 -19.81
CA MET A 718 -7.08 -4.66 -20.11
C MET A 718 -7.59 -3.28 -20.54
N SER A 719 -8.04 -3.14 -21.79
CA SER A 719 -8.50 -1.85 -22.31
C SER A 719 -9.91 -1.49 -21.84
N ARG A 720 -10.02 -0.29 -21.27
CA ARG A 720 -11.27 0.39 -20.86
C ARG A 720 -12.24 -0.53 -20.06
N PRO A 721 -11.79 -1.23 -19.00
CA PRO A 721 -12.64 -2.15 -18.25
C PRO A 721 -13.75 -1.40 -17.54
N THR A 722 -14.98 -1.93 -17.60
CA THR A 722 -16.07 -1.42 -16.78
C THR A 722 -15.81 -1.71 -15.29
N ARG A 723 -16.51 -0.98 -14.41
CA ARG A 723 -16.48 -1.22 -12.96
C ARG A 723 -16.90 -2.65 -12.58
N ASP A 724 -17.69 -3.32 -13.43
CA ASP A 724 -18.13 -4.70 -13.18
C ASP A 724 -17.03 -5.68 -13.62
N GLN A 725 -16.51 -5.55 -14.84
CA GLN A 725 -15.40 -6.38 -15.34
C GLN A 725 -14.16 -6.33 -14.44
N ARG A 726 -13.75 -5.12 -14.00
CA ARG A 726 -12.64 -4.98 -13.04
C ARG A 726 -12.92 -5.71 -11.72
N ARG A 727 -14.17 -5.68 -11.23
CA ARG A 727 -14.57 -6.37 -10.00
C ARG A 727 -14.76 -7.88 -10.17
N GLU A 728 -15.00 -8.38 -11.37
CA GLU A 728 -14.93 -9.83 -11.64
C GLU A 728 -13.47 -10.29 -11.73
N TRP A 729 -12.60 -9.56 -12.44
CA TRP A 729 -11.15 -9.83 -12.45
C TRP A 729 -10.55 -9.80 -11.03
N MET A 730 -10.91 -8.82 -10.19
CA MET A 730 -10.48 -8.74 -8.78
C MET A 730 -10.87 -9.95 -7.91
N LYS A 731 -11.88 -10.74 -8.31
CA LYS A 731 -12.27 -11.98 -7.59
C LYS A 731 -11.47 -13.19 -8.02
N ASP A 732 -11.01 -13.21 -9.28
CA ASP A 732 -10.33 -14.33 -9.91
C ASP A 732 -9.24 -13.83 -10.86
N ILE A 733 -8.19 -13.26 -10.27
CA ILE A 733 -7.06 -12.65 -10.98
C ILE A 733 -6.29 -13.64 -11.87
N GLU A 734 -6.48 -14.96 -11.66
CA GLU A 734 -5.70 -16.02 -12.30
C GLU A 734 -6.41 -16.63 -13.52
N HIS A 735 -7.74 -16.74 -13.49
CA HIS A 735 -8.52 -17.37 -14.56
C HIS A 735 -9.46 -16.40 -15.32
N TYR A 736 -9.58 -15.14 -14.89
CA TYR A 736 -10.36 -14.15 -15.63
C TYR A 736 -9.71 -13.81 -16.97
N ASP A 737 -10.36 -14.19 -18.07
CA ASP A 737 -10.04 -13.71 -19.41
C ASP A 737 -11.23 -13.01 -20.07
N ASP A 738 -10.97 -11.84 -20.63
CA ASP A 738 -11.86 -11.10 -21.54
C ASP A 738 -11.06 -10.88 -22.82
N ASP A 739 -11.03 -11.93 -23.65
CA ASP A 739 -10.27 -12.06 -24.91
C ASP A 739 -10.27 -10.81 -25.78
N GLN A 740 -11.36 -10.03 -25.73
CA GLN A 740 -11.59 -8.91 -26.62
C GLN A 740 -10.96 -7.60 -26.10
N ARG A 741 -10.46 -7.57 -24.87
CA ARG A 741 -9.99 -6.34 -24.20
C ARG A 741 -8.51 -6.26 -23.94
N TRP A 742 -7.79 -7.38 -23.89
CA TRP A 742 -6.35 -7.33 -23.73
C TRP A 742 -5.66 -6.65 -24.93
N ARG A 743 -4.73 -5.75 -24.63
CA ARG A 743 -3.90 -5.02 -25.60
C ARG A 743 -2.45 -5.07 -25.20
N TYR A 744 -1.54 -5.04 -26.17
CA TYR A 744 -0.10 -5.07 -25.91
C TYR A 744 0.68 -3.97 -26.65
N TRP A 745 1.84 -3.61 -26.09
CA TRP A 745 2.82 -2.72 -26.72
C TRP A 745 4.22 -3.12 -26.29
N ILE A 746 5.22 -2.99 -27.16
CA ILE A 746 6.63 -3.26 -26.83
C ILE A 746 7.35 -1.93 -26.59
N LEU A 747 7.62 -1.64 -25.31
CA LEU A 747 8.29 -0.42 -24.88
C LEU A 747 9.78 -0.51 -25.18
N LYS A 748 10.31 0.51 -25.84
CA LYS A 748 11.71 0.59 -26.33
C LYS A 748 12.49 1.69 -25.59
N PRO A 749 13.83 1.62 -25.50
CA PRO A 749 14.65 2.62 -24.82
C PRO A 749 14.35 4.07 -25.25
N GLY A 750 14.19 4.96 -24.27
CA GLY A 750 13.78 6.35 -24.48
C GLY A 750 12.26 6.58 -24.63
N GLN A 751 11.43 5.53 -24.62
CA GLN A 751 9.97 5.65 -24.49
C GLN A 751 9.55 5.70 -23.03
N THR A 752 8.59 6.58 -22.74
CA THR A 752 7.92 6.72 -21.43
C THR A 752 6.46 6.38 -21.57
N VAL A 753 5.97 5.43 -20.78
CA VAL A 753 4.54 5.16 -20.61
C VAL A 753 4.01 5.77 -19.32
N PHE A 754 2.74 6.19 -19.33
CA PHE A 754 1.95 6.64 -18.20
C PHE A 754 0.69 5.77 -18.09
N PHE A 755 0.42 5.26 -16.88
CA PHE A 755 -0.77 4.48 -16.54
C PHE A 755 -1.70 5.31 -15.65
N PRO A 756 -2.96 5.55 -16.05
CA PRO A 756 -3.95 6.10 -15.14
C PRO A 756 -4.29 5.11 -14.02
N SER A 757 -4.79 5.64 -12.91
CA SER A 757 -5.21 4.89 -11.72
C SER A 757 -6.12 3.70 -12.06
N GLY A 758 -5.77 2.51 -11.57
CA GLY A 758 -6.54 1.27 -11.79
C GLY A 758 -6.35 0.60 -13.15
N THR A 759 -5.24 0.86 -13.84
CA THR A 759 -4.86 0.14 -15.06
C THR A 759 -4.46 -1.30 -14.73
N ILE A 760 -5.33 -2.26 -15.06
CA ILE A 760 -5.05 -3.70 -14.93
C ILE A 760 -4.01 -4.10 -16.00
N HIS A 761 -2.85 -4.58 -15.59
CA HIS A 761 -1.73 -4.83 -16.50
C HIS A 761 -0.75 -5.92 -16.04
N GLY A 762 -0.02 -6.49 -17.00
CA GLY A 762 1.09 -7.42 -16.80
C GLY A 762 2.29 -7.09 -17.71
N VAL A 763 3.42 -7.74 -17.46
CA VAL A 763 4.71 -7.44 -18.14
C VAL A 763 5.38 -8.72 -18.60
N PHE A 764 5.95 -8.74 -19.81
CA PHE A 764 6.64 -9.88 -20.40
C PHE A 764 7.94 -9.50 -21.09
N ARG A 765 8.96 -10.37 -20.98
CA ARG A 765 10.31 -10.13 -21.52
C ARG A 765 10.82 -11.36 -22.25
N LEU A 766 11.61 -11.17 -23.31
CA LEU A 766 12.33 -12.26 -23.96
C LEU A 766 13.57 -12.65 -23.16
N ARG A 767 13.89 -13.95 -23.11
CA ARG A 767 15.05 -14.53 -22.37
C ARG A 767 16.39 -13.91 -22.73
N GLY A 768 16.53 -13.41 -23.97
CA GLY A 768 17.77 -12.82 -24.47
C GLY A 768 18.04 -11.37 -24.03
N GLU A 769 17.11 -10.69 -23.37
CA GLU A 769 17.17 -9.23 -23.19
C GLU A 769 16.85 -8.80 -21.75
N GLN A 770 17.86 -8.37 -21.00
CA GLN A 770 17.69 -7.77 -19.67
C GLN A 770 17.40 -6.27 -19.77
N THR A 771 16.52 -5.77 -18.90
CA THR A 771 15.95 -4.41 -19.01
C THR A 771 16.19 -3.56 -17.77
N LEU A 772 16.47 -2.28 -17.97
CA LEU A 772 16.39 -1.23 -16.94
C LEU A 772 15.29 -0.24 -17.32
N ALA A 773 14.45 0.10 -16.36
CA ALA A 773 13.54 1.24 -16.45
C ALA A 773 13.57 2.07 -15.17
N LEU A 774 13.23 3.35 -15.29
CA LEU A 774 13.04 4.24 -14.14
C LEU A 774 11.56 4.63 -14.09
N GLY A 775 11.00 4.78 -12.89
CA GLY A 775 9.61 5.14 -12.75
C GLY A 775 9.26 5.67 -11.37
N ARG A 776 8.01 6.11 -11.24
CA ARG A 776 7.45 6.71 -10.02
C ARG A 776 5.94 6.58 -10.03
N HIS A 777 5.36 6.56 -8.83
CA HIS A 777 3.95 6.86 -8.69
C HIS A 777 3.66 8.36 -8.73
N ILE A 778 2.42 8.70 -9.03
CA ILE A 778 1.94 10.07 -9.20
C ILE A 778 0.41 10.10 -8.97
N LEU A 779 -0.14 11.27 -8.67
CA LEU A 779 -1.59 11.47 -8.60
C LEU A 779 -2.00 12.75 -9.32
N GLN A 780 -3.15 12.68 -9.99
CA GLN A 780 -3.74 13.79 -10.71
C GLN A 780 -4.93 14.39 -9.96
N TRP A 781 -5.02 15.72 -9.90
CA TRP A 781 -6.17 16.41 -9.32
C TRP A 781 -7.47 16.16 -10.09
N SER A 782 -7.43 16.02 -11.41
CA SER A 782 -8.58 15.58 -12.22
C SER A 782 -8.99 14.13 -11.98
N GLY A 783 -8.05 13.28 -11.55
CA GLY A 783 -8.25 11.83 -11.37
C GLY A 783 -8.63 11.44 -9.95
N ILE A 784 -8.82 12.40 -9.03
CA ILE A 784 -8.99 12.15 -7.60
C ILE A 784 -10.16 11.22 -7.24
N ASN A 785 -11.27 11.29 -7.98
CA ASN A 785 -12.42 10.41 -7.78
C ASN A 785 -12.13 8.97 -8.23
N GLN A 786 -11.41 8.82 -9.36
CA GLN A 786 -10.98 7.52 -9.89
C GLN A 786 -9.98 6.86 -8.92
N TRP A 787 -9.01 7.62 -8.42
CA TRP A 787 -8.08 7.17 -7.38
C TRP A 787 -8.81 6.64 -6.13
N ALA A 788 -9.76 7.40 -5.60
CA ALA A 788 -10.53 6.98 -4.43
C ALA A 788 -11.38 5.72 -4.69
N ASP A 789 -12.05 5.63 -5.85
CA ASP A 789 -12.82 4.44 -6.25
C ASP A 789 -11.92 3.19 -6.40
N VAL A 790 -10.75 3.33 -7.02
CA VAL A 790 -9.79 2.22 -7.20
C VAL A 790 -9.19 1.78 -5.87
N PHE A 791 -8.78 2.73 -5.01
CA PHE A 791 -8.26 2.43 -3.67
C PHE A 791 -9.30 1.67 -2.83
N HIS A 792 -10.55 2.13 -2.82
CA HIS A 792 -11.62 1.43 -2.10
C HIS A 792 -11.91 0.03 -2.64
N GLU A 793 -11.65 -0.23 -3.92
CA GLU A 793 -11.76 -1.57 -4.50
C GLU A 793 -10.54 -2.45 -4.17
N GLN A 794 -9.32 -1.90 -4.16
CA GLN A 794 -8.12 -2.64 -3.71
C GLN A 794 -8.17 -3.03 -2.23
N VAL A 795 -8.65 -2.13 -1.34
CA VAL A 795 -8.87 -2.47 0.09
C VAL A 795 -9.88 -3.61 0.28
N ARG A 796 -10.80 -3.80 -0.68
CA ARG A 796 -11.75 -4.93 -0.70
C ARG A 796 -11.18 -6.19 -1.34
N TYR A 797 -10.21 -6.06 -2.23
CA TYR A 797 -9.60 -7.13 -3.02
C TYR A 797 -8.07 -6.99 -3.00
N PRO A 798 -7.39 -7.20 -1.85
CA PRO A 798 -5.96 -6.91 -1.70
C PRO A 798 -5.07 -7.72 -2.64
N ASN A 799 -5.51 -8.92 -3.05
CA ASN A 799 -4.78 -9.75 -4.02
C ASN A 799 -4.74 -9.14 -5.44
N SER A 800 -5.39 -8.00 -5.70
CA SER A 800 -5.37 -7.32 -7.00
C SER A 800 -4.16 -6.39 -7.22
N THR A 801 -3.25 -6.29 -6.24
CA THR A 801 -2.01 -5.50 -6.31
C THR A 801 -0.75 -6.39 -6.29
N ASN A 802 0.36 -5.83 -6.75
CA ASN A 802 1.71 -6.43 -6.67
C ASN A 802 2.39 -6.27 -5.30
N GLU A 803 1.89 -5.34 -4.48
CA GLU A 803 2.38 -5.00 -3.14
C GLU A 803 1.26 -5.19 -2.10
N ASP A 804 1.64 -5.31 -0.83
CA ASP A 804 0.69 -5.37 0.29
C ASP A 804 -0.05 -4.04 0.51
N MET A 805 -1.37 -4.13 0.66
CA MET A 805 -2.25 -2.97 0.85
C MET A 805 -2.37 -2.58 2.33
N GLU A 806 -1.40 -1.82 2.84
CA GLU A 806 -1.60 -1.07 4.08
C GLU A 806 -2.62 0.09 3.90
N LEU A 807 -3.12 0.65 4.99
CA LEU A 807 -4.09 1.76 4.97
C LEU A 807 -3.40 3.09 5.30
N PRO A 808 -2.99 3.92 4.31
CA PRO A 808 -2.37 5.21 4.57
C PRO A 808 -3.42 6.26 4.98
N SER A 809 -4.01 6.09 6.16
CA SER A 809 -5.05 6.96 6.75
C SER A 809 -4.63 8.44 6.78
N ARG A 810 -3.33 8.69 6.94
CA ARG A 810 -2.68 10.01 6.89
C ARG A 810 -2.76 10.66 5.50
N TRP A 811 -2.67 9.89 4.41
CA TRP A 811 -2.80 10.40 3.03
C TRP A 811 -4.23 10.84 2.73
N PHE A 812 -5.25 10.08 3.14
CA PHE A 812 -6.66 10.46 2.95
C PHE A 812 -7.01 11.73 3.72
N SER A 813 -6.58 11.80 4.99
CA SER A 813 -6.77 12.98 5.84
C SER A 813 -6.07 14.23 5.28
N ALA A 814 -4.90 14.07 4.66
CA ALA A 814 -4.21 15.16 3.95
C ALA A 814 -4.94 15.55 2.65
N THR A 815 -5.41 14.57 1.88
CA THR A 815 -6.12 14.79 0.62
C THR A 815 -7.45 15.52 0.83
N GLU A 816 -8.21 15.16 1.87
CA GLU A 816 -9.47 15.84 2.19
C GLU A 816 -9.24 17.34 2.48
N ARG A 817 -8.24 17.68 3.32
CA ARG A 817 -7.87 19.08 3.58
C ARG A 817 -7.46 19.82 2.30
N LEU A 818 -6.67 19.18 1.44
CA LEU A 818 -6.25 19.74 0.15
C LEU A 818 -7.44 20.01 -0.79
N VAL A 819 -8.44 19.14 -0.83
CA VAL A 819 -9.69 19.32 -1.58
C VAL A 819 -10.55 20.43 -0.99
N GLN A 820 -10.80 20.40 0.33
CA GLN A 820 -11.60 21.42 1.03
C GLN A 820 -11.01 22.83 0.82
N ASN A 821 -9.69 22.98 0.94
CA ASN A 821 -9.00 24.24 0.69
C ASN A 821 -9.18 24.75 -0.75
N ARG A 822 -9.08 23.86 -1.75
CA ARG A 822 -9.24 24.20 -3.17
C ARG A 822 -10.68 24.58 -3.52
N LEU A 823 -11.67 23.88 -2.94
CA LEU A 823 -13.09 24.22 -3.09
C LEU A 823 -13.41 25.58 -2.44
N GLY A 824 -12.89 25.83 -1.23
CA GLY A 824 -13.10 27.10 -0.52
C GLY A 824 -12.46 28.31 -1.20
N GLN A 825 -11.37 28.12 -1.96
CA GLN A 825 -10.80 29.15 -2.83
C GLN A 825 -11.74 29.43 -4.02
N SER A 826 -12.23 28.39 -4.69
CA SER A 826 -13.17 28.47 -5.83
C SER A 826 -14.58 29.01 -5.49
N THR A 827 -14.81 29.44 -4.24
CA THR A 827 -16.03 30.16 -3.81
C THR A 827 -15.75 31.60 -3.35
N ARG A 828 -14.53 32.10 -3.55
CA ARG A 828 -14.09 33.47 -3.22
C ARG A 828 -13.68 34.28 -4.45
N ASP A 829 -13.28 33.60 -5.51
CA ASP A 829 -13.11 34.12 -6.88
C ASP A 829 -14.47 34.07 -7.63
#